data_AF-A0A162PTP8-F1
#
_entry.id   AF-A0A162PTP8-F1
#
_cell.length_a   1.000
_cell.length_b   1.000
_cell.length_c   1.000
_cell.angle_alpha   90.00
_cell.angle_beta   90.00
_cell.angle_gamma   90.00
#
_symmetry.space_group_name_H-M   'P 1'
#
loop_
_entity.id
_entity.type
_entity.pdbx_description
1 polymer ?
#
loop_
_entity_poly.entity_id
_entity_poly.type
_entity_poly.pdbx_seq_one_letter_code
_entity_poly.pdbx_strand_id
1 'polypeptide(L)'
;METKRQIFRKEKVKNAWGVDCITDDSIQQSLQTIATRLTGLAIETIFTNPEDVKLLWQDPATNHLSEEERELDEKKLAELCIRHGLVNENDEGGLQFLHRTFAEYLVAVFLFKGFNLDDRQQSKLLDLMAVSGFIVNDILAKVEYEGVRVFFDCMLREIVVEKEKEWQDMINESRRTLNPKRLQKFALGFSQTDGANWIASTSKLDDMDYPPLSDLQSWFDKVEHRYVGILFKDKHMTSKALPVSIAEGNVNIFKVLWGCLKATNEKQDVQKIACNLMADSDCTFGSTDIFTDLLDILEDVNDKILETLFCEWSPYGILSNKSKLNHTEQKMAIQCMFRFMEKHQDTFRKIILHEFPTSLYTLIDCCMEQDFLAEELKKLLHMLSRLCEVDQDNANLFTLIKSTVDHDKIKWNDDSLIFDERTENLLIMLREIGRADILSELSYPVLQMKPKSFQRIYYPIQVEFPVLTTKNSYGMTLFHQAAAQGDATTVKQLLNLPEETHHLVDCMTSYDGNQPSSFTPFLVALCCGHKELCELMLQYLKRVLPFDELCELIKKSGFFGAVDFAISERRSEMYHLILEIVKDILGQATLIDLLKYVYQVPGDMDSDLALSRYRGNSGDFLKAVVKNIDGYEDLADLVSQDKGTLKLFQNITDDNIINKLISLKGSTFWIERFIAMGIEGFDMLMSTLLEKLNKDGLSYTIEMITLVTQSGSIWSNYVNWARWTDDTIKLFLGRVANQLGQNYVMKLVFHDDGNGPIIIRAALRKIPTKNGYPVAAMVAHVTERERREEIRNLINSSVTDFLQKFTIWVLCFIQDFSRNDLLNLIKAITSVDNDSFRTGSVWSRYVDDQFYPSQIDKFLKCVSEELGEEEVINLLLHDGGKGPVIVRATLSRHHAKLKTMYSYLSASGNSKVRQAIGSIKT
;
A
#
# COMPACT_ATOMS: atom_id res chain seq x y z
N MET A 1 37.64 -24.81 -20.36
CA MET A 1 38.76 -23.98 -20.88
C MET A 1 40.08 -24.72 -20.91
N GLU A 2 40.46 -25.45 -19.85
CA GLU A 2 41.75 -26.15 -19.81
C GLU A 2 41.94 -27.18 -20.94
N THR A 3 40.90 -27.93 -21.29
CA THR A 3 40.91 -28.84 -22.46
C THR A 3 41.18 -28.10 -23.78
N LYS A 4 40.60 -26.91 -23.98
CA LYS A 4 40.84 -26.09 -25.19
C LYS A 4 42.26 -25.51 -25.20
N ARG A 5 42.79 -25.10 -24.03
CA ARG A 5 44.21 -24.70 -23.89
C ARG A 5 45.16 -25.84 -24.24
N GLN A 6 44.86 -27.05 -23.80
CA GLN A 6 45.65 -28.24 -24.14
C GLN A 6 45.58 -28.57 -25.63
N ILE A 7 44.42 -28.41 -26.28
CA ILE A 7 44.27 -28.58 -27.73
C ILE A 7 45.08 -27.51 -28.49
N PHE A 8 44.97 -26.23 -28.11
CA PHE A 8 45.74 -25.14 -28.70
C PHE A 8 47.26 -25.35 -28.56
N ARG A 9 47.72 -25.76 -27.37
CA ARG A 9 49.12 -26.16 -27.13
C ARG A 9 49.54 -27.29 -28.06
N LYS A 10 48.76 -28.36 -28.18
CA LYS A 10 49.06 -29.51 -29.06
C LYS A 10 49.10 -29.12 -30.54
N GLU A 11 48.27 -28.18 -31.00
CA GLU A 11 48.27 -27.69 -32.38
C GLU A 11 49.46 -26.76 -32.68
N LYS A 12 49.81 -25.86 -31.76
CA LYS A 12 50.97 -24.96 -31.93
C LYS A 12 52.31 -25.71 -31.84
N VAL A 13 52.43 -26.68 -30.93
CA VAL A 13 53.63 -27.52 -30.80
C VAL A 13 53.82 -28.44 -32.01
N LYS A 14 52.73 -28.91 -32.67
CA LYS A 14 52.82 -29.67 -33.93
C LYS A 14 53.45 -28.89 -35.10
N ASN A 15 53.39 -27.56 -35.06
CA ASN A 15 53.91 -26.67 -36.11
C ASN A 15 55.29 -26.09 -35.78
N ALA A 16 55.84 -26.37 -34.59
CA ALA A 16 57.14 -25.86 -34.16
C ALA A 16 58.19 -27.00 -34.16
N TRP A 17 59.25 -26.84 -34.95
CA TRP A 17 60.39 -27.76 -34.92
C TRP A 17 61.29 -27.42 -33.72
N GLY A 18 61.16 -28.19 -32.64
CA GLY A 18 62.02 -28.10 -31.46
C GLY A 18 61.27 -27.65 -30.20
N VAL A 19 61.42 -28.41 -29.12
CA VAL A 19 60.91 -28.05 -27.78
C VAL A 19 61.92 -27.12 -27.14
N ASP A 20 61.77 -25.82 -27.36
CA ASP A 20 62.49 -24.78 -26.63
C ASP A 20 61.53 -23.96 -25.76
N CYS A 21 62.01 -23.50 -24.60
CA CYS A 21 61.31 -22.58 -23.68
C CYS A 21 60.71 -21.35 -24.40
N ILE A 22 61.35 -20.90 -25.49
CA ILE A 22 60.90 -19.81 -26.36
C ILE A 22 59.52 -20.09 -26.99
N THR A 23 59.27 -21.35 -27.35
CA THR A 23 58.00 -21.79 -27.94
C THR A 23 56.87 -21.78 -26.91
N ASP A 24 57.16 -22.20 -25.68
CA ASP A 24 56.18 -22.18 -24.58
C ASP A 24 55.86 -20.76 -24.13
N ASP A 25 56.86 -19.87 -24.06
CA ASP A 25 56.68 -18.45 -23.78
C ASP A 25 55.82 -17.76 -24.87
N SER A 26 56.10 -18.07 -26.14
CA SER A 26 55.30 -17.56 -27.28
C SER A 26 53.85 -18.05 -27.25
N ILE A 27 53.61 -19.31 -26.86
CA ILE A 27 52.27 -19.87 -26.69
C ILE A 27 51.56 -19.22 -25.49
N GLN A 28 52.24 -18.98 -24.38
CA GLN A 28 51.66 -18.26 -23.24
C GLN A 28 51.28 -16.82 -23.61
N GLN A 29 52.15 -16.10 -24.32
CA GLN A 29 51.88 -14.74 -24.77
C GLN A 29 50.68 -14.69 -25.72
N SER A 30 50.56 -15.68 -26.61
CA SER A 30 49.40 -15.83 -27.51
C SER A 30 48.10 -16.10 -26.72
N LEU A 31 48.15 -17.00 -25.73
CA LEU A 31 46.99 -17.31 -24.88
C LEU A 31 46.56 -16.11 -24.03
N GLN A 32 47.52 -15.32 -23.55
CA GLN A 32 47.24 -14.10 -22.80
C GLN A 32 46.58 -13.05 -23.69
N THR A 33 47.05 -12.90 -24.94
CA THR A 33 46.47 -11.99 -25.93
C THR A 33 45.04 -12.37 -26.27
N ILE A 34 44.78 -13.67 -26.50
CA ILE A 34 43.43 -14.21 -26.73
C ILE A 34 42.54 -13.94 -25.52
N ALA A 35 43.01 -14.20 -24.30
CA ALA A 35 42.24 -13.99 -23.08
C ALA A 35 41.87 -12.52 -22.86
N THR A 36 42.82 -11.59 -23.09
CA THR A 36 42.59 -10.14 -23.02
C THR A 36 41.54 -9.70 -24.03
N ARG A 37 41.64 -10.15 -25.28
CA ARG A 37 40.68 -9.75 -26.33
C ARG A 37 39.29 -10.32 -26.12
N LEU A 38 39.18 -11.56 -25.67
CA LEU A 38 37.90 -12.16 -25.29
C LEU A 38 37.28 -11.46 -24.07
N THR A 39 38.09 -10.94 -23.15
CA THR A 39 37.59 -10.14 -22.01
C THR A 39 37.01 -8.82 -22.49
N GLY A 40 37.68 -8.10 -23.40
CA GLY A 40 37.15 -6.88 -24.02
C GLY A 40 35.83 -7.14 -24.75
N LEU A 41 35.79 -8.18 -25.59
CA LEU A 41 34.56 -8.59 -26.28
C LEU A 41 33.45 -8.97 -25.29
N ALA A 42 33.78 -9.61 -24.16
CA ALA A 42 32.81 -9.98 -23.15
C ALA A 42 32.21 -8.74 -22.47
N ILE A 43 33.03 -7.72 -22.18
CA ILE A 43 32.55 -6.44 -21.65
C ILE A 43 31.63 -5.76 -22.67
N GLU A 44 32.02 -5.67 -23.93
CA GLU A 44 31.17 -5.11 -25.01
C GLU A 44 29.88 -5.90 -25.22
N THR A 45 29.90 -7.21 -24.98
CA THR A 45 28.71 -8.08 -25.09
C THR A 45 27.75 -7.88 -23.92
N ILE A 46 28.26 -7.65 -22.70
CA ILE A 46 27.45 -7.55 -21.48
C ILE A 46 26.96 -6.12 -21.23
N PHE A 47 27.75 -5.10 -21.58
CA PHE A 47 27.43 -3.69 -21.33
C PHE A 47 27.12 -2.97 -22.65
N THR A 48 25.86 -2.59 -22.85
CA THR A 48 25.39 -1.96 -24.11
C THR A 48 25.66 -0.46 -24.18
N ASN A 49 26.00 0.18 -23.05
CA ASN A 49 26.29 1.61 -22.99
C ASN A 49 27.79 1.86 -23.27
N PRO A 50 28.15 2.62 -24.32
CA PRO A 50 29.54 2.89 -24.68
C PRO A 50 30.38 3.53 -23.57
N GLU A 51 29.76 4.33 -22.69
CA GLU A 51 30.47 4.97 -21.58
C GLU A 51 30.85 3.96 -20.47
N ASP A 52 30.00 2.95 -20.24
CA ASP A 52 30.25 1.90 -19.24
C ASP A 52 31.36 0.95 -19.73
N VAL A 53 31.38 0.65 -21.04
CA VAL A 53 32.45 -0.11 -21.68
C VAL A 53 33.78 0.63 -21.56
N LYS A 54 33.83 1.94 -21.89
CA LYS A 54 35.06 2.76 -21.74
C LYS A 54 35.52 2.89 -20.28
N LEU A 55 34.58 2.86 -19.34
CA LEU A 55 34.87 2.94 -17.91
C LEU A 55 35.56 1.65 -17.42
N LEU A 56 35.06 0.48 -17.83
CA LEU A 56 35.60 -0.82 -17.44
C LEU A 56 36.82 -1.25 -18.26
N TRP A 57 36.87 -0.87 -19.53
CA TRP A 57 37.85 -1.36 -20.48
C TRP A 57 38.44 -0.22 -21.32
N GLN A 58 39.73 0.02 -21.12
CA GLN A 58 40.54 0.88 -21.98
C GLN A 58 41.61 -0.01 -22.61
N ASP A 59 41.55 -0.17 -23.93
CA ASP A 59 42.40 -1.10 -24.68
C ASP A 59 43.90 -0.86 -24.36
N PRO A 60 44.58 -1.82 -23.69
CA PRO A 60 45.98 -1.65 -23.26
C PRO A 60 46.99 -1.54 -24.41
N ALA A 61 46.59 -1.85 -25.65
CA ALA A 61 47.51 -2.04 -26.78
C ALA A 61 47.50 -0.90 -27.82
N THR A 62 47.03 0.29 -27.48
CA THR A 62 46.69 1.33 -28.48
C THR A 62 47.82 2.23 -28.98
N ASN A 63 49.06 2.12 -28.49
CA ASN A 63 50.08 3.17 -28.73
C ASN A 63 51.28 2.81 -29.64
N HIS A 64 51.42 1.58 -30.15
CA HIS A 64 52.68 1.16 -30.80
C HIS A 64 52.59 0.39 -32.14
N LEU A 65 51.39 0.12 -32.69
CA LEU A 65 51.21 -0.58 -33.97
C LEU A 65 50.52 0.31 -35.00
N SER A 66 50.86 0.14 -36.28
CA SER A 66 50.14 0.81 -37.38
C SER A 66 48.71 0.25 -37.54
N GLU A 67 47.80 1.04 -38.12
CA GLU A 67 46.39 0.68 -38.26
C GLU A 67 46.19 -0.60 -39.10
N GLU A 68 47.01 -0.79 -40.15
CA GLU A 68 46.99 -1.98 -41.02
C GLU A 68 47.53 -3.25 -40.32
N GLU A 69 48.56 -3.12 -39.48
CA GLU A 69 49.09 -4.24 -38.68
C GLU A 69 48.09 -4.70 -37.62
N ARG A 70 47.31 -3.76 -37.05
CA ARG A 70 46.25 -4.08 -36.09
C ARG A 70 45.11 -4.86 -36.72
N GLU A 71 44.61 -4.43 -37.88
CA GLU A 71 43.52 -5.14 -38.57
C GLU A 71 43.93 -6.57 -38.96
N LEU A 72 45.18 -6.76 -39.40
CA LEU A 72 45.69 -8.08 -39.79
C LEU A 72 45.83 -9.03 -38.59
N ASP A 73 46.33 -8.54 -37.46
CA ASP A 73 46.45 -9.34 -36.23
C ASP A 73 45.08 -9.61 -35.60
N GLU A 74 44.16 -8.65 -35.61
CA GLU A 74 42.78 -8.83 -35.16
C GLU A 74 42.06 -9.91 -35.99
N LYS A 75 42.22 -9.90 -37.32
CA LYS A 75 41.62 -10.90 -38.20
C LYS A 75 42.16 -12.32 -37.96
N LYS A 76 43.48 -12.47 -37.76
CA LYS A 76 44.09 -13.76 -37.42
C LYS A 76 43.65 -14.28 -36.05
N LEU A 77 43.52 -13.41 -35.06
CA LEU A 77 43.03 -13.75 -33.73
C LEU A 77 41.54 -14.11 -33.75
N ALA A 78 40.73 -13.39 -34.52
CA ALA A 78 39.31 -13.69 -34.75
C ALA A 78 39.13 -15.09 -35.36
N GLU A 79 39.89 -15.41 -36.41
CA GLU A 79 39.88 -16.73 -37.04
C GLU A 79 40.26 -17.86 -36.06
N LEU A 80 41.23 -17.62 -35.17
CA LEU A 80 41.61 -18.59 -34.14
C LEU A 80 40.49 -18.79 -33.10
N CYS A 81 39.86 -17.71 -32.65
CA CYS A 81 38.76 -17.78 -31.70
C CYS A 81 37.53 -18.50 -32.29
N ILE A 82 37.23 -18.27 -33.57
CA ILE A 82 36.18 -18.98 -34.32
C ILE A 82 36.53 -20.47 -34.48
N ARG A 83 37.75 -20.78 -34.94
CA ARG A 83 38.22 -22.16 -35.16
C ARG A 83 38.13 -23.02 -33.90
N HIS A 84 38.42 -22.43 -32.73
CA HIS A 84 38.33 -23.12 -31.44
C HIS A 84 36.95 -23.03 -30.77
N GLY A 85 35.94 -22.50 -31.47
CA GLY A 85 34.56 -22.37 -31.02
C GLY A 85 34.43 -21.58 -29.72
N LEU A 86 35.22 -20.51 -29.58
CA LEU A 86 35.12 -19.58 -28.45
C LEU A 86 34.11 -18.46 -28.73
N VAL A 87 33.97 -18.10 -30.01
CA VAL A 87 33.08 -17.08 -30.58
C VAL A 87 32.61 -17.53 -31.97
N ASN A 88 31.53 -16.96 -32.47
CA ASN A 88 31.03 -17.11 -33.83
C ASN A 88 31.09 -15.77 -34.57
N GLU A 89 30.97 -15.82 -35.88
CA GLU A 89 30.71 -14.65 -36.72
C GLU A 89 29.19 -14.34 -36.68
N ASN A 90 28.83 -13.07 -36.58
CA ASN A 90 27.45 -12.60 -36.68
C ASN A 90 27.08 -12.27 -38.13
N ASP A 91 25.80 -11.94 -38.38
CA ASP A 91 25.28 -11.66 -39.72
C ASP A 91 25.92 -10.40 -40.37
N GLU A 92 26.59 -9.56 -39.59
CA GLU A 92 27.27 -8.33 -40.00
C GLU A 92 28.81 -8.50 -40.11
N GLY A 93 29.35 -9.71 -39.91
CA GLY A 93 30.79 -10.00 -39.96
C GLY A 93 31.58 -9.69 -38.67
N GLY A 94 30.88 -9.33 -37.58
CA GLY A 94 31.45 -9.12 -36.25
C GLY A 94 31.53 -10.40 -35.41
N LEU A 95 32.39 -10.41 -34.38
CA LEU A 95 32.51 -11.52 -33.44
C LEU A 95 31.41 -11.49 -32.37
N GLN A 96 30.81 -12.63 -32.06
CA GLN A 96 29.82 -12.78 -30.99
C GLN A 96 30.04 -14.07 -30.19
N PHE A 97 29.68 -14.06 -28.90
CA PHE A 97 29.70 -15.28 -28.09
C PHE A 97 28.56 -16.23 -28.47
N LEU A 98 28.87 -17.53 -28.52
CA LEU A 98 27.85 -18.57 -28.74
C LEU A 98 26.81 -18.61 -27.59
N HIS A 99 27.27 -18.39 -26.36
CA HIS A 99 26.42 -18.31 -25.17
C HIS A 99 26.83 -17.11 -24.31
N ARG A 100 25.86 -16.27 -23.96
CA ARG A 100 26.02 -15.12 -23.05
C ARG A 100 26.70 -15.52 -21.73
N THR A 101 26.39 -16.70 -21.20
CA THR A 101 26.99 -17.24 -19.97
C THR A 101 28.52 -17.30 -19.99
N PHE A 102 29.13 -17.55 -21.15
CA PHE A 102 30.59 -17.54 -21.25
C PHE A 102 31.17 -16.12 -21.19
N ALA A 103 30.46 -15.13 -21.77
CA ALA A 103 30.81 -13.73 -21.60
C ALA A 103 30.64 -13.29 -20.14
N GLU A 104 29.54 -13.67 -19.48
CA GLU A 104 29.29 -13.38 -18.06
C GLU A 104 30.38 -13.96 -17.16
N TYR A 105 30.81 -15.20 -17.41
CA TYR A 105 31.95 -15.81 -16.73
C TYR A 105 33.25 -15.00 -16.94
N LEU A 106 33.55 -14.57 -18.17
CA LEU A 106 34.76 -13.80 -18.46
C LEU A 106 34.74 -12.42 -17.79
N VAL A 107 33.58 -11.76 -17.75
CA VAL A 107 33.40 -10.51 -16.98
C VAL A 107 33.60 -10.77 -15.48
N ALA A 108 33.06 -11.86 -14.93
CA ALA A 108 33.28 -12.22 -13.52
C ALA A 108 34.77 -12.47 -13.21
N VAL A 109 35.51 -13.17 -14.09
CA VAL A 109 36.97 -13.36 -13.97
C VAL A 109 37.69 -12.01 -13.99
N PHE A 110 37.26 -11.08 -14.85
CA PHE A 110 37.82 -9.75 -14.93
C PHE A 110 37.61 -8.96 -13.63
N LEU A 111 36.40 -8.98 -13.07
CA LEU A 111 36.09 -8.36 -11.79
C LEU A 111 36.92 -8.98 -10.65
N PHE A 112 36.99 -10.32 -10.59
CA PHE A 112 37.72 -11.05 -9.55
C PHE A 112 39.21 -10.68 -9.47
N LYS A 113 39.86 -10.43 -10.63
CA LYS A 113 41.24 -9.93 -10.64
C LYS A 113 41.43 -8.61 -9.89
N GLY A 114 40.39 -7.78 -9.79
CA GLY A 114 40.40 -6.57 -8.97
C GLY A 114 40.43 -6.86 -7.46
N PHE A 115 39.74 -7.90 -7.02
CA PHE A 115 39.54 -8.26 -5.61
C PHE A 115 40.59 -9.23 -5.06
N ASN A 116 41.33 -9.92 -5.92
CA ASN A 116 42.38 -10.85 -5.50
C ASN A 116 43.38 -10.18 -4.53
N LEU A 117 43.73 -10.89 -3.46
CA LEU A 117 44.62 -10.42 -2.40
C LEU A 117 46.11 -10.41 -2.82
N ASP A 118 46.48 -11.14 -3.88
CA ASP A 118 47.87 -11.18 -4.36
C ASP A 118 48.28 -9.89 -5.09
N ASP A 119 49.15 -9.10 -4.48
CA ASP A 119 49.70 -7.86 -5.04
C ASP A 119 50.59 -8.05 -6.27
N ARG A 120 50.99 -9.29 -6.61
CA ARG A 120 51.74 -9.58 -7.84
C ARG A 120 50.88 -9.60 -9.10
N GLN A 121 49.56 -9.76 -8.95
CA GLN A 121 48.58 -9.79 -10.06
C GLN A 121 47.81 -8.46 -10.14
N GLN A 122 48.53 -7.33 -10.24
CA GLN A 122 47.95 -6.00 -10.14
C GLN A 122 46.89 -5.70 -11.21
N SER A 123 45.64 -5.61 -10.78
CA SER A 123 44.56 -4.98 -11.53
C SER A 123 44.33 -3.56 -11.00
N LYS A 124 44.37 -2.55 -11.88
CA LYS A 124 44.02 -1.15 -11.55
C LYS A 124 42.50 -0.91 -11.52
N LEU A 125 41.69 -1.96 -11.64
CA LEU A 125 40.24 -1.87 -11.74
C LEU A 125 39.61 -1.08 -10.58
N LEU A 126 40.01 -1.40 -9.34
CA LEU A 126 39.46 -0.77 -8.13
C LEU A 126 40.19 0.53 -7.72
N ASP A 127 41.16 1.01 -8.52
CA ASP A 127 41.88 2.24 -8.22
C ASP A 127 41.06 3.52 -8.48
N LEU A 128 40.03 3.42 -9.31
CA LEU A 128 39.14 4.51 -9.71
C LEU A 128 37.79 4.41 -8.99
N MET A 129 37.41 5.46 -8.26
CA MET A 129 36.14 5.51 -7.53
C MET A 129 34.91 5.34 -8.43
N ALA A 130 34.95 5.86 -9.66
CA ALA A 130 33.86 5.71 -10.62
C ALA A 130 33.60 4.24 -11.00
N VAL A 131 34.67 3.45 -11.15
CA VAL A 131 34.58 2.01 -11.44
C VAL A 131 34.03 1.26 -10.23
N SER A 132 34.51 1.57 -9.02
CA SER A 132 33.98 0.99 -7.78
C SER A 132 32.48 1.29 -7.60
N GLY A 133 32.07 2.53 -7.88
CA GLY A 133 30.66 2.94 -7.84
C GLY A 133 29.81 2.19 -8.87
N PHE A 134 30.31 2.00 -10.09
CA PHE A 134 29.62 1.23 -11.13
C PHE A 134 29.49 -0.27 -10.78
N ILE A 135 30.54 -0.87 -10.21
CA ILE A 135 30.47 -2.26 -9.73
C ILE A 135 29.37 -2.41 -8.69
N VAL A 136 29.32 -1.53 -7.68
CA VAL A 136 28.33 -1.59 -6.60
C VAL A 136 26.92 -1.27 -7.10
N ASN A 137 26.72 -0.12 -7.75
CA ASN A 137 25.38 0.41 -8.03
C ASN A 137 24.73 -0.19 -9.27
N ASP A 138 25.52 -0.81 -10.16
CA ASP A 138 25.02 -1.39 -11.40
C ASP A 138 25.22 -2.90 -11.40
N ILE A 139 26.47 -3.38 -11.39
CA ILE A 139 26.76 -4.81 -11.56
C ILE A 139 26.23 -5.66 -10.40
N LEU A 140 26.49 -5.23 -9.17
CA LEU A 140 26.08 -5.98 -7.98
C LEU A 140 24.60 -5.77 -7.61
N ALA A 141 23.94 -4.77 -8.19
CA ALA A 141 22.59 -4.37 -7.80
C ALA A 141 21.49 -4.62 -8.83
N LYS A 142 21.78 -4.56 -10.14
CA LYS A 142 20.75 -4.66 -11.20
C LYS A 142 20.52 -6.10 -11.64
N VAL A 143 19.26 -6.53 -11.73
CA VAL A 143 18.88 -7.90 -12.13
C VAL A 143 19.54 -8.35 -13.45
N GLU A 144 19.76 -7.44 -14.39
CA GLU A 144 20.37 -7.68 -15.72
C GLU A 144 21.77 -8.34 -15.69
N TYR A 145 22.48 -8.27 -14.56
CA TYR A 145 23.83 -8.83 -14.38
C TYR A 145 23.86 -10.05 -13.44
N GLU A 146 22.73 -10.74 -13.25
CA GLU A 146 22.63 -11.93 -12.39
C GLU A 146 23.67 -13.00 -12.73
N GLY A 147 23.83 -13.34 -14.02
CA GLY A 147 24.82 -14.34 -14.44
C GLY A 147 26.26 -13.96 -14.08
N VAL A 148 26.63 -12.67 -14.19
CA VAL A 148 27.95 -12.18 -13.76
C VAL A 148 28.10 -12.34 -12.24
N ARG A 149 27.08 -11.97 -11.46
CA ARG A 149 27.10 -12.08 -9.99
C ARG A 149 27.27 -13.51 -9.52
N VAL A 150 26.57 -14.48 -10.11
CA VAL A 150 26.68 -15.90 -9.73
C VAL A 150 28.10 -16.41 -9.89
N PHE A 151 28.75 -16.15 -11.04
CA PHE A 151 30.14 -16.55 -11.24
C PHE A 151 31.10 -15.79 -10.33
N PHE A 152 30.86 -14.49 -10.14
CA PHE A 152 31.70 -13.65 -9.31
C PHE A 152 31.65 -14.07 -7.83
N ASP A 153 30.46 -14.37 -7.31
CA ASP A 153 30.27 -14.92 -5.96
C ASP A 153 31.05 -16.22 -5.76
N CYS A 154 30.93 -17.16 -6.72
CA CYS A 154 31.67 -18.42 -6.68
C CYS A 154 33.20 -18.22 -6.62
N MET A 155 33.73 -17.21 -7.31
CA MET A 155 35.17 -16.92 -7.30
C MET A 155 35.60 -16.25 -5.99
N LEU A 156 34.77 -15.36 -5.43
CA LEU A 156 35.05 -14.69 -4.15
C LEU A 156 35.17 -15.67 -2.97
N ARG A 157 34.65 -16.89 -3.09
CA ARG A 157 34.88 -17.98 -2.13
C ARG A 157 36.36 -18.23 -1.85
N GLU A 158 37.25 -18.07 -2.84
CA GLU A 158 38.70 -18.20 -2.65
C GLU A 158 39.21 -17.18 -1.60
N ILE A 159 38.61 -15.99 -1.56
CA ILE A 159 39.02 -14.91 -0.65
C ILE A 159 38.40 -15.13 0.73
N VAL A 160 37.08 -15.32 0.81
CA VAL A 160 36.35 -15.30 2.08
C VAL A 160 36.26 -16.65 2.78
N VAL A 161 36.56 -17.76 2.09
CA VAL A 161 36.57 -19.11 2.67
C VAL A 161 37.97 -19.71 2.64
N GLU A 162 38.60 -19.79 1.46
CA GLU A 162 39.90 -20.49 1.34
C GLU A 162 41.05 -19.68 1.97
N LYS A 163 40.97 -18.35 1.90
CA LYS A 163 41.90 -17.40 2.54
C LYS A 163 41.23 -16.64 3.69
N GLU A 164 40.25 -17.27 4.36
CA GLU A 164 39.47 -16.62 5.43
C GLU A 164 40.35 -15.96 6.49
N LYS A 165 41.40 -16.63 6.95
CA LYS A 165 42.30 -16.06 7.95
C LYS A 165 42.99 -14.78 7.46
N GLU A 166 43.53 -14.78 6.24
CA GLU A 166 44.17 -13.59 5.64
C GLU A 166 43.15 -12.45 5.47
N TRP A 167 41.93 -12.79 5.05
CA TRP A 167 40.83 -11.85 4.90
C TRP A 167 40.40 -11.23 6.25
N GLN A 168 40.26 -12.05 7.30
CA GLN A 168 39.88 -11.61 8.64
C GLN A 168 40.99 -10.80 9.31
N ASP A 169 42.25 -11.24 9.21
CA ASP A 169 43.41 -10.50 9.71
C ASP A 169 43.46 -9.11 9.05
N MET A 170 43.23 -9.04 7.73
CA MET A 170 43.16 -7.77 7.00
C MET A 170 42.03 -6.85 7.51
N ILE A 171 40.83 -7.38 7.77
CA ILE A 171 39.70 -6.59 8.30
C ILE A 171 39.97 -6.13 9.75
N ASN A 172 40.52 -7.01 10.59
CA ASN A 172 40.69 -6.79 12.02
C ASN A 172 41.91 -5.91 12.36
N GLU A 173 43.04 -6.06 11.65
CA GLU A 173 44.26 -5.27 11.87
C GLU A 173 44.10 -3.81 11.39
N SER A 174 43.13 -3.53 10.52
CA SER A 174 42.96 -2.23 9.90
C SER A 174 41.82 -1.42 10.50
N ARG A 175 42.02 -0.85 11.70
CA ARG A 175 41.28 0.37 12.09
C ARG A 175 41.73 1.52 11.17
N ARG A 176 41.08 1.63 10.00
CA ARG A 176 41.13 2.69 8.96
C ARG A 176 41.92 2.41 7.67
N THR A 177 42.66 1.32 7.50
CA THR A 177 43.46 1.07 6.26
C THR A 177 43.45 -0.37 5.75
N LEU A 178 42.44 -0.75 4.97
CA LEU A 178 42.42 -2.00 4.19
C LEU A 178 43.65 -2.08 3.27
N ASN A 179 44.38 -3.20 3.31
CA ASN A 179 45.49 -3.48 2.43
C ASN A 179 45.21 -4.76 1.65
N PRO A 180 45.09 -4.75 0.30
CA PRO A 180 45.54 -3.72 -0.64
C PRO A 180 44.77 -2.39 -0.64
N LYS A 181 45.46 -1.25 -0.82
CA LYS A 181 44.86 0.12 -0.89
C LYS A 181 43.70 0.25 -1.88
N ARG A 182 43.68 -0.57 -2.94
CA ARG A 182 42.59 -0.65 -3.92
C ARG A 182 41.27 -1.12 -3.29
N LEU A 183 41.32 -2.06 -2.35
CA LEU A 183 40.14 -2.51 -1.59
C LEU A 183 39.68 -1.43 -0.60
N GLN A 184 40.59 -0.65 -0.02
CA GLN A 184 40.22 0.51 0.79
C GLN A 184 39.42 1.54 -0.02
N LYS A 185 39.87 1.87 -1.23
CA LYS A 185 39.14 2.77 -2.13
C LYS A 185 37.78 2.23 -2.52
N PHE A 186 37.70 0.92 -2.81
CA PHE A 186 36.42 0.26 -3.06
C PHE A 186 35.47 0.37 -1.86
N ALA A 187 35.95 0.03 -0.65
CA ALA A 187 35.19 0.10 0.58
C ALA A 187 34.74 1.53 0.93
N LEU A 188 35.61 2.53 0.72
CA LEU A 188 35.26 3.95 0.88
C LEU A 188 34.22 4.40 -0.13
N GLY A 189 34.35 3.99 -1.40
CA GLY A 189 33.36 4.27 -2.44
C GLY A 189 31.99 3.66 -2.11
N PHE A 190 31.98 2.43 -1.60
CA PHE A 190 30.77 1.74 -1.14
C PHE A 190 30.15 2.43 0.10
N SER A 191 30.96 2.75 1.11
CA SER A 191 30.49 3.42 2.33
C SER A 191 29.97 4.84 2.06
N GLN A 192 30.56 5.59 1.11
CA GLN A 192 30.11 6.95 0.75
C GLN A 192 28.84 6.98 -0.12
N THR A 193 28.50 5.89 -0.82
CA THR A 193 27.34 5.83 -1.72
C THR A 193 26.14 5.15 -1.06
N ASP A 194 26.37 4.00 -0.41
CA ASP A 194 25.31 3.23 0.26
C ASP A 194 25.35 3.37 1.78
N GLY A 195 26.52 3.20 2.42
CA GLY A 195 26.65 3.24 3.88
C GLY A 195 26.19 4.56 4.51
N ALA A 196 26.54 5.70 3.91
CA ALA A 196 26.17 7.03 4.39
C ALA A 196 24.66 7.30 4.29
N ASN A 197 23.96 6.71 3.31
CA ASN A 197 22.51 6.83 3.21
C ASN A 197 21.80 6.02 4.31
N TRP A 198 22.30 4.82 4.63
CA TRP A 198 21.79 4.03 5.75
C TRP A 198 22.07 4.69 7.11
N ILE A 199 23.27 5.26 7.29
CA ILE A 199 23.64 5.99 8.51
C ILE A 199 22.87 7.32 8.64
N ALA A 200 22.59 8.02 7.54
CA ALA A 200 21.77 9.24 7.54
C ALA A 200 20.28 8.95 7.75
N SER A 201 19.79 7.76 7.36
CA SER A 201 18.45 7.31 7.74
C SER A 201 18.35 6.89 9.22
N THR A 202 19.45 6.43 9.83
CA THR A 202 19.49 6.03 11.25
C THR A 202 19.77 7.17 12.22
N SER A 203 20.33 8.31 11.80
CA SER A 203 20.47 9.48 12.69
C SER A 203 19.12 10.03 13.15
N LYS A 204 18.03 9.71 12.46
CA LYS A 204 16.65 9.97 12.92
C LYS A 204 16.19 9.06 14.08
N LEU A 205 16.88 7.95 14.36
CA LEU A 205 16.65 7.11 15.57
C LEU A 205 17.35 7.70 16.81
N ASP A 206 18.37 8.53 16.61
CA ASP A 206 19.06 9.22 17.71
C ASP A 206 18.30 10.49 18.15
N ASP A 207 17.58 11.16 17.24
CA ASP A 207 16.70 12.32 17.53
C ASP A 207 15.26 11.94 17.97
N MET A 208 14.92 10.65 17.92
CA MET A 208 13.68 10.14 18.50
C MET A 208 13.93 9.90 19.99
N ASP A 209 13.63 10.91 20.80
CA ASP A 209 13.28 10.67 22.20
C ASP A 209 12.10 9.70 22.19
N TYR A 210 12.40 8.42 22.40
CA TYR A 210 11.38 7.44 22.71
C TYR A 210 10.62 8.02 23.90
N PRO A 211 9.27 8.15 23.81
CA PRO A 211 8.50 8.53 24.98
C PRO A 211 8.88 7.59 26.13
N PRO A 212 8.90 8.06 27.39
CA PRO A 212 9.03 7.15 28.52
C PRO A 212 8.02 6.01 28.37
N LEU A 213 8.39 4.79 28.79
CA LEU A 213 7.62 3.54 28.56
C LEU A 213 6.13 3.62 28.95
N SER A 214 5.72 4.64 29.71
CA SER A 214 4.32 4.97 30.03
C SER A 214 3.49 5.55 28.87
N ASP A 215 4.11 6.10 27.84
CA ASP A 215 3.45 6.88 26.77
C ASP A 215 3.42 6.14 25.41
N LEU A 216 3.93 4.91 25.35
CA LEU A 216 4.00 4.07 24.14
C LEU A 216 2.63 3.73 23.56
N GLN A 217 1.62 3.50 24.41
CA GLN A 217 0.25 3.19 23.97
C GLN A 217 -0.34 4.29 23.07
N SER A 218 -0.18 5.57 23.45
CA SER A 218 -0.65 6.72 22.65
C SER A 218 0.21 6.95 21.40
N TRP A 219 1.44 6.43 21.38
CA TRP A 219 2.34 6.51 20.23
C TRP A 219 1.96 5.46 19.19
N PHE A 220 1.73 4.20 19.57
CA PHE A 220 1.28 3.14 18.66
C PHE A 220 -0.11 3.44 18.06
N ASP A 221 -1.06 3.93 18.85
CA ASP A 221 -2.39 4.38 18.38
C ASP A 221 -2.30 5.52 17.34
N LYS A 222 -1.23 6.34 17.38
CA LYS A 222 -0.95 7.40 16.40
C LYS A 222 -0.14 6.92 15.20
N VAL A 223 0.60 5.82 15.35
CA VAL A 223 1.57 5.29 14.39
C VAL A 223 0.96 4.25 13.44
N GLU A 224 -0.10 3.54 13.87
CA GLU A 224 -0.77 2.46 13.13
C GLU A 224 -1.27 2.87 11.72
N HIS A 225 -1.43 4.18 11.46
CA HIS A 225 -1.80 4.68 10.14
C HIS A 225 -0.77 5.59 9.45
N ARG A 226 0.36 5.93 10.09
CA ARG A 226 1.28 6.95 9.53
C ARG A 226 2.73 6.55 9.34
N TYR A 227 3.31 5.58 10.06
CA TYR A 227 4.79 5.48 10.04
C TYR A 227 5.38 4.21 9.41
N VAL A 228 4.65 3.09 9.33
CA VAL A 228 5.15 1.89 8.63
C VAL A 228 5.32 2.15 7.12
N GLY A 229 4.53 3.07 6.55
CA GLY A 229 4.60 3.44 5.13
C GLY A 229 5.37 4.73 4.80
N ILE A 230 5.96 5.44 5.78
CA ILE A 230 6.57 6.75 5.55
C ILE A 230 8.10 6.77 5.78
N LEU A 231 8.67 5.84 6.55
CA LEU A 231 10.13 5.81 6.77
C LEU A 231 10.92 5.11 5.66
N PHE A 232 10.30 4.23 4.87
CA PHE A 232 10.98 3.45 3.82
C PHE A 232 10.26 3.51 2.47
N LYS A 233 9.79 4.71 2.09
CA LYS A 233 9.12 4.95 0.81
C LYS A 233 10.04 5.16 -0.39
N ASP A 234 11.35 4.94 -0.22
CA ASP A 234 12.23 4.79 -1.37
C ASP A 234 12.17 3.34 -1.84
N LYS A 235 11.34 3.11 -2.87
CA LYS A 235 11.34 1.91 -3.75
C LYS A 235 12.72 1.58 -4.36
N HIS A 236 13.78 2.28 -3.95
CA HIS A 236 15.15 2.24 -4.46
C HIS A 236 16.13 1.53 -3.53
N MET A 237 15.74 1.09 -2.31
CA MET A 237 16.65 0.37 -1.40
C MET A 237 16.88 -1.10 -1.81
N THR A 238 15.89 -1.76 -2.43
CA THR A 238 16.02 -3.14 -2.92
C THR A 238 16.92 -3.28 -4.16
N SER A 239 17.28 -2.17 -4.81
CA SER A 239 18.21 -2.11 -5.94
C SER A 239 19.62 -1.69 -5.54
N LYS A 240 20.10 -2.12 -4.37
CA LYS A 240 21.45 -1.85 -3.85
C LYS A 240 22.24 -3.14 -3.65
N ALA A 241 23.56 -3.09 -3.77
CA ALA A 241 24.41 -4.28 -3.79
C ALA A 241 24.24 -5.17 -2.56
N LEU A 242 24.14 -4.57 -1.36
CA LEU A 242 24.06 -5.33 -0.11
C LEU A 242 22.70 -6.04 0.06
N PRO A 243 21.53 -5.36 0.00
CA PRO A 243 20.22 -6.03 -0.01
C PRO A 243 20.07 -7.08 -1.11
N VAL A 244 20.58 -6.81 -2.32
CA VAL A 244 20.56 -7.79 -3.42
C VAL A 244 21.39 -9.02 -3.07
N SER A 245 22.58 -8.86 -2.49
CA SER A 245 23.39 -10.02 -2.07
C SER A 245 22.70 -10.88 -1.01
N ILE A 246 21.93 -10.26 -0.10
CA ILE A 246 21.14 -10.95 0.94
C ILE A 246 19.97 -11.71 0.29
N ALA A 247 19.17 -11.05 -0.54
CA ALA A 247 17.99 -11.62 -1.19
C ALA A 247 18.33 -12.74 -2.18
N GLU A 248 19.43 -12.59 -2.92
CA GLU A 248 19.88 -13.57 -3.89
C GLU A 248 20.66 -14.74 -3.26
N GLY A 249 21.06 -14.63 -1.98
CA GLY A 249 21.88 -15.65 -1.32
C GLY A 249 23.32 -15.69 -1.81
N ASN A 250 23.84 -14.57 -2.31
CA ASN A 250 25.24 -14.43 -2.75
C ASN A 250 26.16 -14.25 -1.53
N VAL A 251 26.40 -15.35 -0.80
CA VAL A 251 27.09 -15.37 0.50
C VAL A 251 28.49 -14.74 0.42
N ASN A 252 29.23 -14.99 -0.65
CA ASN A 252 30.62 -14.53 -0.74
C ASN A 252 30.70 -13.03 -1.08
N ILE A 253 29.83 -12.54 -1.98
CA ILE A 253 29.65 -11.12 -2.25
C ILE A 253 29.23 -10.40 -0.96
N PHE A 254 28.23 -10.94 -0.24
CA PHE A 254 27.81 -10.41 1.04
C PHE A 254 28.99 -10.31 2.02
N LYS A 255 29.76 -11.38 2.22
CA LYS A 255 30.92 -11.39 3.14
C LYS A 255 31.99 -10.37 2.77
N VAL A 256 32.25 -10.14 1.48
CA VAL A 256 33.18 -9.10 1.03
C VAL A 256 32.65 -7.70 1.36
N LEU A 257 31.40 -7.40 1.00
CA LEU A 257 30.77 -6.09 1.26
C LEU A 257 30.64 -5.83 2.77
N TRP A 258 30.22 -6.84 3.52
CA TRP A 258 30.08 -6.81 4.97
C TRP A 258 31.42 -6.60 5.67
N GLY A 259 32.47 -7.28 5.23
CA GLY A 259 33.83 -7.07 5.70
C GLY A 259 34.34 -5.66 5.42
N CYS A 260 34.04 -5.10 4.24
CA CYS A 260 34.38 -3.72 3.90
C CYS A 260 33.69 -2.70 4.83
N LEU A 261 32.41 -2.91 5.18
CA LEU A 261 31.71 -2.06 6.15
C LEU A 261 32.33 -2.16 7.54
N LYS A 262 32.61 -3.38 8.02
CA LYS A 262 33.28 -3.60 9.31
C LYS A 262 34.64 -2.90 9.41
N ALA A 263 35.39 -2.84 8.31
CA ALA A 263 36.71 -2.20 8.26
C ALA A 263 36.66 -0.66 8.13
N THR A 264 35.55 -0.09 7.61
CA THR A 264 35.46 1.35 7.30
C THR A 264 34.57 2.15 8.24
N ASN A 265 33.66 1.49 8.96
CA ASN A 265 32.69 2.12 9.87
C ASN A 265 32.93 1.72 11.32
N GLU A 266 32.35 2.48 12.26
CA GLU A 266 32.39 2.10 13.68
C GLU A 266 31.49 0.90 13.94
N LYS A 267 31.82 0.07 14.95
CA LYS A 267 31.05 -1.14 15.29
C LYS A 267 29.56 -0.82 15.49
N GLN A 268 29.25 0.30 16.14
CA GLN A 268 27.87 0.73 16.40
C GLN A 268 27.10 1.06 15.10
N ASP A 269 27.74 1.68 14.11
CA ASP A 269 27.10 1.98 12.83
C ASP A 269 26.78 0.68 12.07
N VAL A 270 27.70 -0.28 12.07
CA VAL A 270 27.51 -1.58 11.43
C VAL A 270 26.39 -2.37 12.12
N GLN A 271 26.29 -2.30 13.45
CA GLN A 271 25.20 -2.90 14.22
C GLN A 271 23.84 -2.25 13.89
N LYS A 272 23.78 -0.92 13.75
CA LYS A 272 22.57 -0.20 13.30
C LYS A 272 22.15 -0.64 11.89
N ILE A 273 23.11 -0.79 10.97
CA ILE A 273 22.84 -1.29 9.61
C ILE A 273 22.28 -2.72 9.65
N ALA A 274 22.88 -3.62 10.44
CA ALA A 274 22.38 -4.99 10.59
C ALA A 274 20.94 -5.03 11.13
N CYS A 275 20.64 -4.23 12.16
CA CYS A 275 19.29 -4.14 12.72
C CYS A 275 18.27 -3.69 11.67
N ASN A 276 18.59 -2.65 10.89
CA ASN A 276 17.71 -2.17 9.83
C ASN A 276 17.46 -3.20 8.73
N LEU A 277 18.49 -3.92 8.29
CA LEU A 277 18.35 -4.96 7.27
C LEU A 277 17.44 -6.10 7.72
N MET A 278 17.38 -6.36 9.03
CA MET A 278 16.52 -7.37 9.64
C MET A 278 15.09 -6.84 9.87
N ALA A 279 14.94 -5.54 10.11
CA ALA A 279 13.65 -4.87 10.29
C ALA A 279 12.93 -4.56 8.96
N ASP A 280 13.67 -4.42 7.86
CA ASP A 280 13.11 -4.09 6.56
C ASP A 280 12.26 -5.26 6.00
N SER A 281 10.95 -5.03 5.88
CA SER A 281 10.01 -6.01 5.34
C SER A 281 10.23 -6.36 3.87
N ASP A 282 10.90 -5.49 3.11
CA ASP A 282 11.25 -5.75 1.70
C ASP A 282 12.59 -6.51 1.56
N CYS A 283 13.35 -6.66 2.65
CA CYS A 283 14.60 -7.43 2.66
C CYS A 283 14.31 -8.93 2.82
N THR A 284 14.29 -9.66 1.71
CA THR A 284 14.18 -11.13 1.71
C THR A 284 15.54 -11.79 1.90
N PHE A 285 15.57 -12.99 2.45
CA PHE A 285 16.81 -13.76 2.63
C PHE A 285 16.91 -14.89 1.60
N GLY A 286 18.10 -15.06 1.01
CA GLY A 286 18.43 -16.17 0.13
C GLY A 286 19.42 -17.17 0.72
N SER A 287 19.97 -16.90 1.91
CA SER A 287 20.85 -17.84 2.64
C SER A 287 20.72 -17.68 4.16
N THR A 288 20.65 -18.81 4.87
CA THR A 288 20.67 -18.83 6.35
C THR A 288 22.01 -18.35 6.91
N ASP A 289 23.12 -18.56 6.19
CA ASP A 289 24.46 -18.12 6.63
C ASP A 289 24.54 -16.59 6.73
N ILE A 290 23.92 -15.89 5.78
CA ILE A 290 23.84 -14.43 5.78
C ILE A 290 23.01 -13.95 6.98
N PHE A 291 21.89 -14.62 7.24
CA PHE A 291 21.03 -14.31 8.38
C PHE A 291 21.78 -14.49 9.72
N THR A 292 22.54 -15.58 9.87
CA THR A 292 23.37 -15.80 11.06
C THR A 292 24.49 -14.78 11.17
N ASP A 293 25.18 -14.43 10.07
CA ASP A 293 26.26 -13.43 10.09
C ASP A 293 25.76 -12.02 10.53
N LEU A 294 24.48 -11.70 10.24
CA LEU A 294 23.83 -10.47 10.71
C LEU A 294 23.44 -10.56 12.19
N LEU A 295 22.92 -11.70 12.65
CA LEU A 295 22.63 -11.89 14.07
C LEU A 295 23.89 -11.88 14.94
N ASP A 296 25.00 -12.45 14.43
CA ASP A 296 26.25 -12.56 15.17
C ASP A 296 26.84 -11.19 15.52
N ILE A 297 26.72 -10.19 14.64
CA ILE A 297 27.20 -8.82 14.96
C ILE A 297 26.32 -8.14 16.03
N LEU A 298 25.07 -8.60 16.17
CA LEU A 298 24.08 -8.08 17.11
C LEU A 298 24.18 -8.73 18.51
N GLU A 299 25.01 -9.76 18.70
CA GLU A 299 25.13 -10.45 19.99
C GLU A 299 25.58 -9.56 21.16
N ASP A 300 26.44 -8.56 20.89
CA ASP A 300 27.00 -7.67 21.91
C ASP A 300 26.48 -6.22 21.77
N VAL A 301 25.24 -6.03 21.29
CA VAL A 301 24.66 -4.68 21.14
C VAL A 301 24.07 -4.16 22.46
N ASN A 302 23.82 -2.84 22.49
CA ASN A 302 23.10 -2.23 23.61
C ASN A 302 21.61 -2.59 23.59
N ASP A 303 20.95 -2.44 24.74
CA ASP A 303 19.53 -2.78 24.89
C ASP A 303 18.63 -2.01 23.92
N LYS A 304 18.95 -0.76 23.57
CA LYS A 304 18.14 0.06 22.64
C LYS A 304 18.08 -0.56 21.23
N ILE A 305 19.20 -1.09 20.73
CA ILE A 305 19.24 -1.75 19.42
C ILE A 305 18.51 -3.10 19.48
N LEU A 306 18.66 -3.87 20.57
CA LEU A 306 17.92 -5.11 20.77
C LEU A 306 16.41 -4.87 20.84
N GLU A 307 15.98 -3.84 21.57
CA GLU A 307 14.58 -3.43 21.67
C GLU A 307 14.00 -3.10 20.29
N THR A 308 14.74 -2.33 19.49
CA THR A 308 14.33 -2.00 18.11
C THR A 308 14.21 -3.26 17.25
N LEU A 309 15.22 -4.15 17.30
CA LEU A 309 15.21 -5.40 16.52
C LEU A 309 14.01 -6.27 16.88
N PHE A 310 13.76 -6.51 18.18
CA PHE A 310 12.63 -7.35 18.60
C PHE A 310 11.28 -6.72 18.26
N CYS A 311 11.18 -5.39 18.25
CA CYS A 311 9.96 -4.70 17.85
C CYS A 311 9.70 -4.72 16.34
N GLU A 312 10.75 -4.51 15.54
CA GLU A 312 10.61 -4.22 14.11
C GLU A 312 11.03 -5.37 13.19
N TRP A 313 11.68 -6.42 13.69
CA TRP A 313 12.08 -7.56 12.87
C TRP A 313 10.89 -8.13 12.09
N SER A 314 11.09 -8.34 10.79
CA SER A 314 10.05 -8.86 9.91
C SER A 314 10.27 -10.34 9.59
N PRO A 315 9.41 -11.26 10.09
CA PRO A 315 9.46 -12.67 9.73
C PRO A 315 9.24 -12.92 8.22
N TYR A 316 8.57 -12.00 7.52
CA TYR A 316 8.29 -12.12 6.08
C TYR A 316 9.55 -12.19 5.22
N GLY A 317 10.66 -11.58 5.65
CA GLY A 317 11.93 -11.69 4.93
C GLY A 317 12.42 -13.15 4.79
N ILE A 318 12.08 -14.00 5.76
CA ILE A 318 12.42 -15.43 5.79
C ILE A 318 11.27 -16.28 5.24
N LEU A 319 10.05 -16.02 5.73
CA LEU A 319 8.89 -16.91 5.57
C LEU A 319 8.00 -16.59 4.37
N SER A 320 8.22 -15.47 3.68
CA SER A 320 7.42 -15.12 2.50
C SER A 320 7.75 -16.00 1.28
N ASN A 321 6.80 -16.09 0.36
CA ASN A 321 6.97 -16.75 -0.95
C ASN A 321 8.04 -16.09 -1.83
N LYS A 322 8.54 -14.90 -1.47
CA LYS A 322 9.63 -14.22 -2.16
C LYS A 322 11.01 -14.64 -1.66
N SER A 323 11.09 -15.25 -0.47
CA SER A 323 12.32 -15.83 0.07
C SER A 323 12.80 -16.96 -0.82
N LYS A 324 14.12 -17.06 -1.04
CA LYS A 324 14.73 -18.19 -1.78
C LYS A 324 15.08 -19.36 -0.86
N LEU A 325 14.92 -19.20 0.45
CA LEU A 325 15.18 -20.26 1.42
C LEU A 325 14.18 -21.40 1.26
N ASN A 326 14.67 -22.63 1.26
CA ASN A 326 13.80 -23.79 1.35
C ASN A 326 13.25 -23.98 2.78
N HIS A 327 12.25 -24.84 2.97
CA HIS A 327 11.61 -25.05 4.28
C HIS A 327 12.60 -25.44 5.41
N THR A 328 13.68 -26.16 5.08
CA THR A 328 14.71 -26.54 6.07
C THR A 328 15.51 -25.31 6.52
N GLU A 329 15.91 -24.48 5.57
CA GLU A 329 16.67 -23.25 5.81
C GLU A 329 15.83 -22.19 6.54
N GLN A 330 14.55 -22.05 6.19
CA GLN A 330 13.60 -21.20 6.90
C GLN A 330 13.48 -21.63 8.37
N LYS A 331 13.28 -22.93 8.60
CA LYS A 331 13.21 -23.49 9.95
C LYS A 331 14.49 -23.22 10.75
N MET A 332 15.66 -23.38 10.14
CA MET A 332 16.95 -23.07 10.78
C MET A 332 17.07 -21.58 11.13
N ALA A 333 16.66 -20.67 10.25
CA ALA A 333 16.70 -19.23 10.52
C ALA A 333 15.78 -18.84 11.70
N ILE A 334 14.56 -19.37 11.74
CA ILE A 334 13.65 -19.16 12.88
C ILE A 334 14.24 -19.70 14.19
N GLN A 335 14.84 -20.89 14.16
CA GLN A 335 15.53 -21.46 15.33
C GLN A 335 16.74 -20.62 15.78
N CYS A 336 17.46 -19.97 14.86
CA CYS A 336 18.51 -19.01 15.20
C CYS A 336 17.94 -17.79 15.92
N MET A 337 16.83 -17.22 15.43
CA MET A 337 16.17 -16.10 16.08
C MET A 337 15.64 -16.47 17.48
N PHE A 338 15.09 -17.66 17.67
CA PHE A 338 14.66 -18.13 18.99
C PHE A 338 15.80 -18.25 19.98
N ARG A 339 16.93 -18.84 19.56
CA ARG A 339 18.12 -18.90 20.42
C ARG A 339 18.64 -17.50 20.76
N PHE A 340 18.56 -16.56 19.82
CA PHE A 340 18.93 -15.17 20.05
C PHE A 340 18.00 -14.49 21.08
N MET A 341 16.68 -14.68 20.96
CA MET A 341 15.69 -14.19 21.93
C MET A 341 15.91 -14.79 23.33
N GLU A 342 16.20 -16.09 23.43
CA GLU A 342 16.50 -16.76 24.71
C GLU A 342 17.78 -16.22 25.36
N LYS A 343 18.84 -15.98 24.56
CA LYS A 343 20.10 -15.42 25.06
C LYS A 343 19.89 -14.00 25.62
N HIS A 344 19.00 -13.22 25.01
CA HIS A 344 18.66 -11.84 25.41
C HIS A 344 17.30 -11.75 26.12
N GLN A 345 16.93 -12.79 26.89
CA GLN A 345 15.61 -12.92 27.50
C GLN A 345 15.20 -11.75 28.39
N ASP A 346 16.13 -11.06 29.06
CA ASP A 346 15.80 -9.96 29.97
C ASP A 346 15.27 -8.74 29.19
N THR A 347 15.97 -8.39 28.10
CA THR A 347 15.54 -7.32 27.18
C THR A 347 14.28 -7.72 26.43
N PHE A 348 14.20 -8.97 25.97
CA PHE A 348 13.02 -9.49 25.28
C PHE A 348 11.77 -9.50 26.20
N ARG A 349 11.93 -9.92 27.46
CA ARG A 349 10.86 -9.88 28.47
C ARG A 349 10.39 -8.47 28.71
N LYS A 350 11.31 -7.50 28.87
CA LYS A 350 10.95 -6.09 29.07
C LYS A 350 10.02 -5.58 27.98
N ILE A 351 10.24 -5.96 26.72
CA ILE A 351 9.38 -5.57 25.59
C ILE A 351 7.99 -6.19 25.73
N ILE A 352 7.94 -7.51 25.94
CA ILE A 352 6.68 -8.27 26.12
C ILE A 352 5.81 -7.70 27.26
N LEU A 353 6.43 -7.23 28.34
CA LEU A 353 5.75 -6.66 29.50
C LEU A 353 5.06 -5.31 29.23
N HIS A 354 5.53 -4.55 28.24
CA HIS A 354 5.00 -3.23 27.93
C HIS A 354 3.96 -3.28 26.80
N GLU A 355 4.28 -3.92 25.68
CA GLU A 355 3.34 -4.14 24.58
C GLU A 355 3.90 -5.22 23.64
N PHE A 356 3.04 -6.08 23.09
CA PHE A 356 3.51 -7.12 22.19
C PHE A 356 3.87 -6.53 20.82
N PRO A 357 5.11 -6.73 20.34
CA PRO A 357 5.53 -6.18 19.07
C PRO A 357 4.83 -6.85 17.88
N THR A 358 4.52 -6.06 16.85
CA THR A 358 3.89 -6.52 15.60
C THR A 358 4.66 -7.66 14.94
N SER A 359 5.99 -7.70 15.14
CA SER A 359 6.88 -8.79 14.71
C SER A 359 6.49 -10.16 15.26
N LEU A 360 6.16 -10.27 16.55
CA LEU A 360 5.78 -11.52 17.21
C LEU A 360 4.40 -11.99 16.76
N TYR A 361 3.47 -11.05 16.66
CA TYR A 361 2.16 -11.31 16.06
C TYR A 361 2.31 -11.92 14.65
N THR A 362 3.12 -11.27 13.81
CA THR A 362 3.40 -11.70 12.43
C THR A 362 4.06 -13.08 12.38
N LEU A 363 4.97 -13.35 13.32
CA LEU A 363 5.67 -14.63 13.37
C LEU A 363 4.70 -15.77 13.72
N ILE A 364 3.84 -15.58 14.71
CA ILE A 364 2.84 -16.58 15.10
C ILE A 364 1.91 -16.86 13.92
N ASP A 365 1.41 -15.80 13.26
CA ASP A 365 0.57 -15.91 12.07
C ASP A 365 1.26 -16.74 10.97
N CYS A 366 2.49 -16.36 10.59
CA CYS A 366 3.25 -17.09 9.57
C CYS A 366 3.50 -18.56 9.94
N CYS A 367 3.79 -18.85 11.22
CA CYS A 367 3.98 -20.23 11.68
C CYS A 367 2.68 -21.03 11.66
N MET A 368 1.52 -20.40 11.92
CA MET A 368 0.21 -21.06 11.80
C MET A 368 -0.15 -21.36 10.35
N GLU A 369 0.33 -20.58 9.38
CA GLU A 369 0.08 -20.83 7.95
C GLU A 369 0.88 -22.02 7.39
N GLN A 370 1.98 -22.41 8.05
CA GLN A 370 2.97 -23.34 7.50
C GLN A 370 3.16 -24.56 8.40
N ASP A 371 2.59 -25.70 8.02
CA ASP A 371 2.58 -26.94 8.81
C ASP A 371 3.97 -27.41 9.28
N PHE A 372 5.01 -27.19 8.47
CA PHE A 372 6.39 -27.61 8.83
C PHE A 372 7.00 -26.80 9.99
N LEU A 373 6.38 -25.68 10.38
CA LEU A 373 6.75 -24.83 11.51
C LEU A 373 5.92 -25.09 12.79
N ALA A 374 4.96 -26.02 12.79
CA ALA A 374 4.09 -26.27 13.94
C ALA A 374 4.88 -26.57 15.24
N GLU A 375 5.97 -27.34 15.16
CA GLU A 375 6.85 -27.60 16.30
C GLU A 375 7.61 -26.35 16.78
N GLU A 376 7.97 -25.45 15.86
CA GLU A 376 8.64 -24.20 16.23
C GLU A 376 7.66 -23.20 16.86
N LEU A 377 6.41 -23.15 16.38
CA LEU A 377 5.33 -22.41 17.02
C LEU A 377 5.13 -22.89 18.47
N LYS A 378 5.08 -24.20 18.68
CA LYS A 378 4.93 -24.79 20.03
C LYS A 378 6.08 -24.37 20.96
N LYS A 379 7.32 -24.35 20.46
CA LYS A 379 8.49 -23.86 21.24
C LYS A 379 8.39 -22.38 21.56
N LEU A 380 7.97 -21.54 20.61
CA LEU A 380 7.76 -20.11 20.83
C LEU A 380 6.71 -19.88 21.92
N LEU A 381 5.56 -20.57 21.84
CA LEU A 381 4.51 -20.46 22.85
C LEU A 381 4.99 -20.92 24.23
N HIS A 382 5.80 -21.97 24.29
CA HIS A 382 6.39 -22.43 25.56
C HIS A 382 7.37 -21.39 26.13
N MET A 383 8.18 -20.75 25.28
CA MET A 383 9.08 -19.65 25.67
C MET A 383 8.28 -18.46 26.21
N LEU A 384 7.30 -17.97 25.45
CA LEU A 384 6.43 -16.85 25.86
C LEU A 384 5.69 -17.16 27.16
N SER A 385 5.19 -18.40 27.31
CA SER A 385 4.52 -18.84 28.53
C SER A 385 5.42 -18.82 29.76
N ARG A 386 6.72 -19.09 29.62
CA ARG A 386 7.69 -19.01 30.73
C ARG A 386 8.09 -17.57 31.06
N LEU A 387 7.98 -16.66 30.09
CA LEU A 387 8.30 -15.25 30.29
C LEU A 387 7.14 -14.47 30.93
N CYS A 388 5.90 -14.92 30.70
CA CYS A 388 4.66 -14.33 31.22
C CYS A 388 4.06 -15.19 32.35
N GLU A 389 4.63 -15.13 33.56
CA GLU A 389 4.17 -15.91 34.72
C GLU A 389 3.30 -15.10 35.70
N VAL A 390 3.25 -13.77 35.60
CA VAL A 390 2.51 -12.87 36.50
C VAL A 390 1.18 -12.43 35.86
N ASP A 391 0.13 -12.19 36.66
CA ASP A 391 -1.23 -11.85 36.18
C ASP A 391 -1.28 -10.70 35.14
N GLN A 392 -0.44 -9.66 35.29
CA GLN A 392 -0.36 -8.56 34.33
C GLN A 392 0.26 -9.01 32.99
N ASP A 393 1.27 -9.89 33.04
CA ASP A 393 1.98 -10.44 31.88
C ASP A 393 1.04 -11.38 31.09
N ASN A 394 0.14 -12.07 31.80
CA ASN A 394 -0.87 -12.96 31.22
C ASN A 394 -1.89 -12.20 30.38
N ALA A 395 -2.31 -11.00 30.81
CA ALA A 395 -3.22 -10.15 30.04
C ALA A 395 -2.63 -9.72 28.69
N ASN A 396 -1.33 -9.41 28.66
CA ASN A 396 -0.64 -9.09 27.42
C ASN A 396 -0.60 -10.32 26.50
N LEU A 397 -0.25 -11.50 27.04
CA LEU A 397 -0.15 -12.73 26.23
C LEU A 397 -1.52 -13.14 25.68
N PHE A 398 -2.57 -12.99 26.48
CA PHE A 398 -3.95 -13.10 26.01
C PHE A 398 -4.23 -12.14 24.85
N THR A 399 -3.83 -10.87 24.97
CA THR A 399 -4.04 -9.85 23.93
C THR A 399 -3.33 -10.20 22.63
N LEU A 400 -2.09 -10.69 22.69
CA LEU A 400 -1.35 -11.19 21.51
C LEU A 400 -2.10 -12.34 20.84
N ILE A 401 -2.41 -13.39 21.59
CA ILE A 401 -3.06 -14.59 21.06
C ILE A 401 -4.45 -14.26 20.53
N LYS A 402 -5.22 -13.43 21.25
CA LYS A 402 -6.51 -12.92 20.78
C LYS A 402 -6.34 -12.18 19.47
N SER A 403 -5.36 -11.28 19.35
CA SER A 403 -5.11 -10.55 18.10
C SER A 403 -4.76 -11.49 16.94
N THR A 404 -4.00 -12.56 17.21
CA THR A 404 -3.74 -13.65 16.24
C THR A 404 -5.03 -14.32 15.78
N VAL A 405 -5.90 -14.70 16.71
CA VAL A 405 -7.21 -15.27 16.40
C VAL A 405 -8.14 -14.27 15.68
N ASP A 406 -8.01 -12.97 15.97
CA ASP A 406 -8.84 -11.89 15.40
C ASP A 406 -8.44 -11.53 13.95
N HIS A 407 -7.15 -11.48 13.64
CA HIS A 407 -6.64 -11.02 12.33
C HIS A 407 -6.82 -12.06 11.20
N ASP A 408 -7.11 -13.32 11.55
CA ASP A 408 -7.68 -14.32 10.63
C ASP A 408 -8.99 -13.84 9.95
N LYS A 409 -9.60 -12.73 10.42
CA LYS A 409 -10.76 -12.07 9.77
C LYS A 409 -10.42 -11.22 8.53
N ILE A 410 -9.17 -10.80 8.33
CA ILE A 410 -8.83 -9.74 7.35
C ILE A 410 -8.46 -10.31 5.96
N LYS A 411 -8.07 -11.60 5.84
CA LYS A 411 -7.85 -12.26 4.54
C LYS A 411 -9.16 -12.76 3.94
N TRP A 412 -9.87 -11.86 3.28
CA TRP A 412 -11.11 -12.16 2.57
C TRP A 412 -10.82 -12.96 1.29
N ASN A 413 -11.14 -14.25 1.29
CA ASN A 413 -11.74 -15.03 0.19
C ASN A 413 -11.96 -16.50 0.62
N ASP A 414 -13.21 -16.96 0.50
CA ASP A 414 -13.79 -18.33 0.41
C ASP A 414 -13.22 -19.58 1.13
N ASP A 415 -12.05 -19.59 1.78
CA ASP A 415 -11.45 -20.84 2.30
C ASP A 415 -11.78 -21.13 3.79
N SER A 416 -13.03 -20.94 4.23
CA SER A 416 -13.43 -21.01 5.65
C SER A 416 -13.10 -22.31 6.39
N LEU A 417 -12.86 -23.42 5.69
CA LEU A 417 -12.55 -24.74 6.28
C LEU A 417 -11.09 -24.90 6.68
N ILE A 418 -10.14 -24.40 5.89
CA ILE A 418 -8.69 -24.52 6.17
C ILE A 418 -8.31 -23.66 7.38
N PHE A 419 -9.03 -22.54 7.58
CA PHE A 419 -8.75 -21.59 8.66
C PHE A 419 -9.27 -22.02 10.03
N ASP A 420 -10.29 -22.89 10.12
CA ASP A 420 -10.80 -23.41 11.40
C ASP A 420 -9.82 -24.41 12.06
N GLU A 421 -9.05 -25.15 11.24
CA GLU A 421 -8.07 -26.13 11.70
C GLU A 421 -6.82 -25.47 12.31
N ARG A 422 -6.39 -24.31 11.78
CA ARG A 422 -5.22 -23.57 12.29
C ARG A 422 -5.45 -23.00 13.68
N THR A 423 -6.58 -22.31 13.87
CA THR A 423 -6.98 -21.82 15.19
C THR A 423 -7.15 -22.97 16.17
N GLU A 424 -7.74 -24.10 15.72
CA GLU A 424 -7.88 -25.30 16.55
C GLU A 424 -6.53 -25.85 17.01
N ASN A 425 -5.55 -25.97 16.11
CA ASN A 425 -4.19 -26.40 16.44
C ASN A 425 -3.52 -25.48 17.45
N LEU A 426 -3.63 -24.15 17.30
CA LEU A 426 -3.10 -23.17 18.26
C LEU A 426 -3.70 -23.39 19.66
N LEU A 427 -5.01 -23.52 19.74
CA LEU A 427 -5.73 -23.71 21.01
C LEU A 427 -5.41 -25.07 21.65
N ILE A 428 -5.19 -26.13 20.85
CA ILE A 428 -4.68 -27.43 21.33
C ILE A 428 -3.26 -27.26 21.89
N MET A 429 -2.36 -26.56 21.20
CA MET A 429 -1.00 -26.32 21.69
C MET A 429 -1.01 -25.56 23.04
N LEU A 430 -1.86 -24.53 23.19
CA LEU A 430 -2.01 -23.81 24.45
C LEU A 430 -2.49 -24.73 25.59
N ARG A 431 -3.39 -25.67 25.29
CA ARG A 431 -3.82 -26.70 26.25
C ARG A 431 -2.66 -27.61 26.65
N GLU A 432 -1.89 -28.09 25.69
CA GLU A 432 -0.75 -28.98 25.93
C GLU A 432 0.37 -28.30 26.73
N ILE A 433 0.55 -26.99 26.58
CA ILE A 433 1.53 -26.19 27.33
C ILE A 433 1.03 -25.85 28.74
N GLY A 434 -0.24 -26.13 29.06
CA GLY A 434 -0.81 -25.92 30.39
C GLY A 434 -1.40 -24.53 30.63
N ARG A 435 -1.68 -23.75 29.57
CA ARG A 435 -2.26 -22.40 29.65
C ARG A 435 -3.79 -22.40 29.65
N ALA A 436 -4.36 -23.10 30.63
CA ALA A 436 -5.81 -23.19 30.82
C ALA A 436 -6.45 -21.84 31.20
N ASP A 437 -5.68 -20.95 31.82
CA ASP A 437 -6.01 -19.55 32.13
C ASP A 437 -6.31 -18.76 30.84
N ILE A 438 -5.39 -18.76 29.87
CA ILE A 438 -5.59 -18.09 28.57
C ILE A 438 -6.76 -18.73 27.82
N LEU A 439 -6.86 -20.06 27.82
CA LEU A 439 -7.97 -20.74 27.17
C LEU A 439 -9.33 -20.35 27.76
N SER A 440 -9.39 -20.07 29.07
CA SER A 440 -10.58 -19.55 29.75
C SER A 440 -10.99 -18.19 29.18
N GLU A 441 -10.05 -17.26 29.08
CA GLU A 441 -10.29 -15.92 28.54
C GLU A 441 -10.62 -15.94 27.04
N LEU A 442 -10.01 -16.87 26.28
CA LEU A 442 -10.27 -17.04 24.85
C LEU A 442 -11.61 -17.73 24.54
N SER A 443 -12.26 -18.37 25.51
CA SER A 443 -13.49 -19.14 25.26
C SER A 443 -14.58 -18.30 24.57
N TYR A 444 -14.76 -17.05 25.01
CA TYR A 444 -15.73 -16.14 24.42
C TYR A 444 -15.33 -15.62 23.02
N PRO A 445 -14.13 -15.04 22.82
CA PRO A 445 -13.62 -14.70 21.49
C PRO A 445 -13.68 -15.87 20.50
N VAL A 446 -13.33 -17.08 20.91
CA VAL A 446 -13.34 -18.27 20.04
C VAL A 446 -14.77 -18.69 19.69
N LEU A 447 -15.74 -18.63 20.61
CA LEU A 447 -17.15 -18.87 20.27
C LEU A 447 -17.64 -17.87 19.22
N GLN A 448 -17.30 -16.60 19.43
CA GLN A 448 -17.65 -15.52 18.53
C GLN A 448 -17.03 -15.73 17.15
N MET A 449 -15.77 -16.12 17.06
CA MET A 449 -15.08 -16.14 15.78
C MET A 449 -15.19 -17.49 15.08
N LYS A 450 -15.12 -18.59 15.84
CA LYS A 450 -14.89 -19.96 15.37
C LYS A 450 -15.75 -20.98 16.16
N PRO A 451 -17.10 -20.97 15.99
CA PRO A 451 -18.03 -21.78 16.79
C PRO A 451 -17.80 -23.29 16.64
N LYS A 452 -17.32 -23.76 15.48
CA LYS A 452 -16.96 -25.18 15.28
C LYS A 452 -15.73 -25.59 16.09
N SER A 453 -14.67 -24.78 16.06
CA SER A 453 -13.47 -25.01 16.88
C SER A 453 -13.81 -24.89 18.37
N PHE A 454 -14.70 -23.96 18.74
CA PHE A 454 -15.24 -23.87 20.09
C PHE A 454 -15.88 -25.19 20.54
N GLN A 455 -16.77 -25.76 19.71
CA GLN A 455 -17.44 -27.04 19.98
C GLN A 455 -16.46 -28.22 20.08
N ARG A 456 -15.32 -28.23 19.39
CA ARG A 456 -14.36 -29.34 19.52
C ARG A 456 -13.51 -29.24 20.79
N ILE A 457 -13.14 -28.01 21.13
CA ILE A 457 -12.16 -27.76 22.19
C ILE A 457 -12.84 -27.66 23.55
N TYR A 458 -13.91 -26.89 23.68
CA TYR A 458 -14.50 -26.55 24.97
C TYR A 458 -15.65 -27.48 25.40
N TYR A 459 -16.18 -28.31 24.51
CA TYR A 459 -17.29 -29.24 24.74
C TYR A 459 -16.91 -30.50 25.55
N PRO A 460 -15.75 -31.17 25.38
CA PRO A 460 -15.49 -32.50 25.97
C PRO A 460 -15.45 -32.62 27.50
N ILE A 461 -15.80 -31.57 28.25
CA ILE A 461 -15.61 -31.50 29.70
C ILE A 461 -16.97 -31.64 30.38
N GLN A 462 -17.34 -32.90 30.65
CA GLN A 462 -18.41 -33.26 31.55
C GLN A 462 -17.99 -32.90 32.98
N VAL A 463 -18.70 -31.99 33.60
CA VAL A 463 -18.60 -31.76 35.04
C VAL A 463 -19.97 -32.10 35.62
N GLU A 464 -19.99 -32.94 36.66
CA GLU A 464 -21.19 -33.14 37.48
C GLU A 464 -21.44 -31.86 38.28
N PHE A 465 -22.56 -31.17 38.04
CA PHE A 465 -22.84 -29.90 38.70
C PHE A 465 -23.88 -30.04 39.83
N PRO A 466 -23.58 -29.56 41.04
CA PRO A 466 -24.54 -29.49 42.15
C PRO A 466 -25.45 -28.24 42.12
N VAL A 467 -25.10 -27.16 41.39
CA VAL A 467 -25.82 -25.86 41.37
C VAL A 467 -25.78 -25.20 39.98
N LEU A 468 -26.90 -24.60 39.53
CA LEU A 468 -27.07 -24.03 38.17
C LEU A 468 -26.14 -22.87 37.81
N THR A 469 -25.69 -22.11 38.79
CA THR A 469 -24.88 -20.89 38.61
C THR A 469 -23.39 -21.16 38.68
N THR A 470 -22.96 -22.39 39.02
CA THR A 470 -21.55 -22.73 39.07
C THR A 470 -20.95 -22.69 37.67
N LYS A 471 -19.91 -21.88 37.50
CA LYS A 471 -19.12 -21.78 36.26
C LYS A 471 -18.00 -22.81 36.28
N ASN A 472 -17.72 -23.44 35.15
CA ASN A 472 -16.54 -24.28 34.97
C ASN A 472 -15.26 -23.43 34.80
N SER A 473 -14.13 -24.09 34.56
CA SER A 473 -12.83 -23.44 34.31
C SER A 473 -12.79 -22.48 33.12
N TYR A 474 -13.83 -22.47 32.26
CA TYR A 474 -13.99 -21.60 31.10
C TYR A 474 -15.13 -20.58 31.28
N GLY A 475 -15.62 -20.38 32.51
CA GLY A 475 -16.70 -19.43 32.78
C GLY A 475 -18.09 -19.89 32.35
N MET A 476 -18.27 -21.14 31.89
CA MET A 476 -19.56 -21.66 31.40
C MET A 476 -20.37 -22.32 32.52
N THR A 477 -21.66 -22.02 32.59
CA THR A 477 -22.62 -22.75 33.44
C THR A 477 -23.17 -24.00 32.74
N LEU A 478 -23.87 -24.87 33.47
CA LEU A 478 -24.61 -26.00 32.88
C LEU A 478 -25.55 -25.56 31.75
N PHE A 479 -26.16 -24.38 31.88
CA PHE A 479 -27.05 -23.84 30.86
C PHE A 479 -26.29 -23.44 29.58
N HIS A 480 -25.09 -22.84 29.70
CA HIS A 480 -24.22 -22.55 28.55
C HIS A 480 -23.77 -23.82 27.85
N GLN A 481 -23.42 -24.84 28.63
CA GLN A 481 -23.03 -26.13 28.08
C GLN A 481 -24.21 -26.74 27.31
N ALA A 482 -25.36 -26.97 27.96
CA ALA A 482 -26.55 -27.55 27.30
C ALA A 482 -26.94 -26.77 26.03
N ALA A 483 -26.84 -25.43 26.06
CA ALA A 483 -27.03 -24.58 24.89
C ALA A 483 -26.00 -24.84 23.78
N ALA A 484 -24.72 -25.00 24.09
CA ALA A 484 -23.69 -25.36 23.11
C ALA A 484 -23.92 -26.76 22.51
N GLN A 485 -24.38 -27.71 23.34
CA GLN A 485 -24.57 -29.12 22.98
C GLN A 485 -25.81 -29.38 22.11
N GLY A 486 -26.75 -28.43 22.05
CA GLY A 486 -28.05 -28.70 21.44
C GLY A 486 -28.95 -29.58 22.31
N ASP A 487 -28.67 -29.72 23.61
CA ASP A 487 -29.43 -30.61 24.50
C ASP A 487 -30.75 -29.97 24.95
N ALA A 488 -31.76 -30.13 24.09
CA ALA A 488 -33.12 -29.64 24.35
C ALA A 488 -33.76 -30.26 25.59
N THR A 489 -33.35 -31.48 25.99
CA THR A 489 -33.91 -32.15 27.15
C THR A 489 -33.43 -31.46 28.43
N THR A 490 -32.13 -31.25 28.55
CA THR A 490 -31.56 -30.54 29.70
C THR A 490 -32.06 -29.10 29.75
N VAL A 491 -32.09 -28.38 28.62
CA VAL A 491 -32.67 -27.01 28.58
C VAL A 491 -34.13 -26.98 29.04
N LYS A 492 -34.98 -27.92 28.59
CA LYS A 492 -36.39 -28.01 29.04
C LYS A 492 -36.49 -28.32 30.54
N GLN A 493 -35.61 -29.15 31.09
CA GLN A 493 -35.58 -29.43 32.53
C GLN A 493 -35.20 -28.18 33.33
N LEU A 494 -34.17 -27.45 32.89
CA LEU A 494 -33.72 -26.21 33.51
C LEU A 494 -34.81 -25.13 33.51
N LEU A 495 -35.51 -24.94 32.39
CA LEU A 495 -36.58 -23.96 32.25
C LEU A 495 -37.86 -24.29 33.05
N ASN A 496 -37.98 -25.49 33.63
CA ASN A 496 -39.14 -25.91 34.41
C ASN A 496 -38.88 -25.94 35.93
N LEU A 497 -37.72 -25.43 36.39
CA LEU A 497 -37.39 -25.38 37.81
C LEU A 497 -38.26 -24.34 38.56
N PRO A 498 -39.03 -24.73 39.59
CA PRO A 498 -40.07 -23.87 40.18
C PRO A 498 -39.58 -22.66 41.00
N GLU A 499 -38.35 -22.68 41.54
CA GLU A 499 -37.90 -21.74 42.59
C GLU A 499 -36.89 -20.67 42.13
N GLU A 500 -36.54 -20.60 40.84
CA GLU A 500 -35.39 -19.80 40.36
C GLU A 500 -35.71 -18.86 39.19
N THR A 501 -36.98 -18.48 39.02
CA THR A 501 -37.46 -17.71 37.85
C THR A 501 -36.67 -16.41 37.58
N HIS A 502 -36.41 -15.60 38.61
CA HIS A 502 -35.59 -14.38 38.46
C HIS A 502 -34.12 -14.70 38.15
N HIS A 503 -33.55 -15.71 38.79
CA HIS A 503 -32.16 -16.13 38.58
C HIS A 503 -31.93 -16.73 37.18
N LEU A 504 -32.91 -17.46 36.63
CA LEU A 504 -32.85 -17.99 35.27
C LEU A 504 -32.95 -16.88 34.23
N VAL A 505 -33.82 -15.88 34.45
CA VAL A 505 -33.87 -14.67 33.63
C VAL A 505 -32.51 -13.96 33.68
N ASP A 506 -31.93 -13.74 34.86
CA ASP A 506 -30.59 -13.14 35.00
C ASP A 506 -29.51 -13.99 34.32
N CYS A 507 -29.53 -15.32 34.42
CA CYS A 507 -28.57 -16.17 33.71
C CYS A 507 -28.71 -16.10 32.18
N MET A 508 -29.92 -15.84 31.67
CA MET A 508 -30.17 -15.69 30.24
C MET A 508 -29.88 -14.27 29.72
N THR A 509 -29.81 -13.27 30.61
CA THR A 509 -29.94 -11.86 30.21
C THR A 509 -28.98 -10.88 30.90
N SER A 510 -28.29 -11.28 31.97
CA SER A 510 -27.52 -10.35 32.82
C SER A 510 -26.39 -9.65 32.06
N TYR A 511 -26.41 -8.32 32.22
CA TYR A 511 -25.40 -7.39 31.75
C TYR A 511 -24.53 -6.98 32.95
N ASP A 512 -23.27 -7.43 33.01
CA ASP A 512 -22.30 -7.02 34.02
C ASP A 512 -21.35 -6.00 33.38
N GLY A 513 -21.50 -4.72 33.74
CA GLY A 513 -20.97 -3.57 33.00
C GLY A 513 -19.45 -3.42 32.86
N ASN A 514 -18.65 -4.42 33.25
CA ASN A 514 -17.18 -4.42 33.17
C ASN A 514 -16.60 -5.48 32.20
N GLN A 515 -17.44 -6.31 31.58
CA GLN A 515 -17.11 -7.23 30.49
C GLN A 515 -18.26 -7.14 29.47
N PRO A 516 -18.04 -7.37 28.16
CA PRO A 516 -19.15 -7.46 27.22
C PRO A 516 -20.02 -8.65 27.63
N SER A 517 -21.12 -8.34 28.32
CA SER A 517 -22.03 -9.31 28.88
C SER A 517 -23.03 -9.75 27.80
N SER A 518 -22.44 -10.48 26.87
CA SER A 518 -23.07 -11.12 25.72
C SER A 518 -22.82 -12.63 25.72
N PHE A 519 -21.93 -13.16 26.58
CA PHE A 519 -21.76 -14.61 26.79
C PHE A 519 -22.94 -15.18 27.60
N THR A 520 -24.09 -15.29 26.94
CA THR A 520 -25.34 -15.85 27.48
C THR A 520 -25.62 -17.20 26.84
N PRO A 521 -26.38 -18.11 27.49
CA PRO A 521 -26.79 -19.37 26.88
C PRO A 521 -27.54 -19.16 25.55
N PHE A 522 -28.29 -18.05 25.44
CA PHE A 522 -28.98 -17.67 24.22
C PHE A 522 -28.01 -17.37 23.06
N LEU A 523 -26.95 -16.59 23.30
CA LEU A 523 -25.91 -16.34 22.31
C LEU A 523 -25.18 -17.63 21.92
N VAL A 524 -24.86 -18.50 22.89
CA VAL A 524 -24.19 -19.78 22.62
C VAL A 524 -25.03 -20.65 21.71
N ALA A 525 -26.33 -20.81 22.00
CA ALA A 525 -27.25 -21.57 21.17
C ALA A 525 -27.34 -21.01 19.74
N LEU A 526 -27.38 -19.68 19.60
CA LEU A 526 -27.38 -19.01 18.30
C LEU A 526 -26.07 -19.22 17.52
N CYS A 527 -24.91 -19.05 18.14
CA CYS A 527 -23.60 -19.28 17.53
C CYS A 527 -23.42 -20.73 17.06
N CYS A 528 -24.05 -21.68 17.74
CA CYS A 528 -24.06 -23.10 17.38
C CYS A 528 -25.18 -23.51 16.41
N GLY A 529 -26.08 -22.59 16.03
CA GLY A 529 -27.18 -22.84 15.08
C GLY A 529 -28.38 -23.62 15.66
N HIS A 530 -28.53 -23.68 16.99
CA HIS A 530 -29.56 -24.48 17.65
C HIS A 530 -30.91 -23.75 17.77
N LYS A 531 -31.62 -23.60 16.65
CA LYS A 531 -32.92 -22.88 16.55
C LYS A 531 -33.93 -23.29 17.63
N GLU A 532 -34.14 -24.60 17.85
CA GLU A 532 -35.11 -25.10 18.85
C GLU A 532 -34.82 -24.55 20.25
N LEU A 533 -33.54 -24.46 20.64
CA LEU A 533 -33.17 -23.96 21.97
C LEU A 533 -33.43 -22.47 22.12
N CYS A 534 -33.13 -21.69 21.09
CA CYS A 534 -33.40 -20.26 21.05
C CYS A 534 -34.92 -19.98 21.16
N GLU A 535 -35.75 -20.77 20.47
CA GLU A 535 -37.21 -20.68 20.57
C GLU A 535 -37.71 -21.01 21.98
N LEU A 536 -37.21 -22.09 22.59
CA LEU A 536 -37.58 -22.49 23.95
C LEU A 536 -37.23 -21.43 24.99
N MET A 537 -36.03 -20.84 24.89
CA MET A 537 -35.60 -19.77 25.78
C MET A 537 -36.48 -18.52 25.62
N LEU A 538 -36.78 -18.10 24.38
CA LEU A 538 -37.59 -16.90 24.14
C LEU A 538 -39.06 -17.11 24.51
N GLN A 539 -39.63 -18.29 24.28
CA GLN A 539 -40.97 -18.65 24.73
C GLN A 539 -41.08 -18.61 26.26
N TYR A 540 -40.05 -19.08 26.96
CA TYR A 540 -40.00 -18.99 28.42
C TYR A 540 -39.99 -17.53 28.89
N LEU A 541 -39.15 -16.68 28.31
CA LEU A 541 -39.10 -15.25 28.64
C LEU A 541 -40.45 -14.56 28.39
N LYS A 542 -41.11 -14.86 27.26
CA LYS A 542 -42.47 -14.36 26.95
C LYS A 542 -43.53 -14.78 27.96
N ARG A 543 -43.41 -15.98 28.53
CA ARG A 543 -44.36 -16.52 29.52
C ARG A 543 -44.18 -15.89 30.90
N VAL A 544 -42.94 -15.55 31.25
CA VAL A 544 -42.55 -15.17 32.62
C VAL A 544 -42.51 -13.65 32.83
N LEU A 545 -42.12 -12.89 31.80
CA LEU A 545 -41.95 -11.44 31.90
C LEU A 545 -43.18 -10.68 31.37
N PRO A 546 -43.55 -9.53 31.99
CA PRO A 546 -44.45 -8.56 31.37
C PRO A 546 -43.96 -8.14 29.99
N PHE A 547 -44.89 -7.81 29.08
CA PHE A 547 -44.55 -7.46 27.69
C PHE A 547 -43.60 -6.25 27.60
N ASP A 548 -43.80 -5.23 28.43
CA ASP A 548 -42.94 -4.03 28.45
C ASP A 548 -41.51 -4.35 28.94
N GLU A 549 -41.38 -5.19 29.96
CA GLU A 549 -40.07 -5.64 30.47
C GLU A 549 -39.35 -6.52 29.45
N LEU A 550 -40.08 -7.42 28.77
CA LEU A 550 -39.54 -8.23 27.68
C LEU A 550 -39.03 -7.37 26.53
N CYS A 551 -39.78 -6.32 26.15
CA CYS A 551 -39.37 -5.38 25.11
C CYS A 551 -38.12 -4.58 25.52
N GLU A 552 -38.03 -4.14 26.78
CA GLU A 552 -36.83 -3.46 27.29
C GLU A 552 -35.63 -4.39 27.39
N LEU A 553 -35.85 -5.65 27.77
CA LEU A 553 -34.83 -6.67 27.85
C LEU A 553 -34.24 -6.97 26.47
N ILE A 554 -35.08 -7.07 25.43
CA ILE A 554 -34.64 -7.24 24.04
C ILE A 554 -33.76 -6.07 23.58
N LYS A 555 -34.01 -4.85 24.09
CA LYS A 555 -33.22 -3.65 23.75
C LYS A 555 -31.92 -3.51 24.57
N LYS A 556 -31.88 -4.01 25.81
CA LYS A 556 -30.77 -3.75 26.77
C LYS A 556 -29.86 -4.95 27.07
N SER A 557 -30.28 -6.18 26.80
CA SER A 557 -29.61 -7.41 27.26
C SER A 557 -28.86 -8.18 26.16
N GLY A 558 -28.33 -9.36 26.49
CA GLY A 558 -27.63 -10.29 25.58
C GLY A 558 -28.35 -10.64 24.26
N PHE A 559 -29.64 -10.33 24.12
CA PHE A 559 -30.36 -10.37 22.83
C PHE A 559 -29.93 -9.26 21.87
N PHE A 560 -29.89 -8.00 22.31
CA PHE A 560 -29.31 -6.92 21.52
C PHE A 560 -27.83 -7.19 21.26
N GLY A 561 -27.10 -7.68 22.28
CA GLY A 561 -25.72 -8.13 22.13
C GLY A 561 -25.57 -9.20 21.05
N ALA A 562 -26.51 -10.15 20.93
CA ALA A 562 -26.51 -11.17 19.88
C ALA A 562 -26.82 -10.62 18.49
N VAL A 563 -27.73 -9.64 18.39
CA VAL A 563 -28.04 -8.96 17.13
C VAL A 563 -26.87 -8.09 16.67
N ASP A 564 -26.33 -7.26 17.55
CA ASP A 564 -25.16 -6.42 17.28
C ASP A 564 -23.94 -7.28 16.92
N PHE A 565 -23.74 -8.39 17.63
CA PHE A 565 -22.73 -9.38 17.31
C PHE A 565 -22.93 -10.01 15.91
N ALA A 566 -24.14 -10.49 15.61
CA ALA A 566 -24.42 -11.10 14.31
C ALA A 566 -24.20 -10.13 13.14
N ILE A 567 -24.43 -8.83 13.37
CA ILE A 567 -24.22 -7.81 12.35
C ILE A 567 -22.76 -7.36 12.27
N SER A 568 -22.12 -7.02 13.40
CA SER A 568 -20.70 -6.63 13.44
C SER A 568 -19.79 -7.72 12.86
N GLU A 569 -20.12 -8.99 13.09
CA GLU A 569 -19.40 -10.15 12.56
C GLU A 569 -19.96 -10.69 11.23
N ARG A 570 -20.92 -10.01 10.60
CA ARG A 570 -21.50 -10.36 9.29
C ARG A 570 -22.03 -11.80 9.19
N ARG A 571 -22.56 -12.34 10.29
CA ARG A 571 -23.18 -13.67 10.36
C ARG A 571 -24.63 -13.63 9.90
N SER A 572 -24.83 -13.62 8.58
CA SER A 572 -26.17 -13.54 7.97
C SER A 572 -27.12 -14.62 8.48
N GLU A 573 -26.69 -15.89 8.54
CA GLU A 573 -27.52 -17.01 9.02
C GLU A 573 -28.00 -16.80 10.47
N MET A 574 -27.11 -16.36 11.35
CA MET A 574 -27.43 -16.07 12.74
C MET A 574 -28.38 -14.88 12.86
N TYR A 575 -28.14 -13.83 12.07
CA TYR A 575 -29.02 -12.66 12.02
C TYR A 575 -30.43 -13.03 11.54
N HIS A 576 -30.54 -13.81 10.47
CA HIS A 576 -31.82 -14.35 9.97
C HIS A 576 -32.58 -15.14 11.02
N LEU A 577 -31.87 -16.03 11.70
CA LEU A 577 -32.43 -16.85 12.75
C LEU A 577 -33.03 -16.01 13.88
N ILE A 578 -32.32 -14.95 14.30
CA ILE A 578 -32.84 -14.03 15.33
C ILE A 578 -34.11 -13.32 14.85
N LEU A 579 -34.10 -12.77 13.63
CA LEU A 579 -35.27 -12.05 13.10
C LEU A 579 -36.49 -12.97 12.96
N GLU A 580 -36.29 -14.21 12.51
CA GLU A 580 -37.34 -15.22 12.38
C GLU A 580 -37.93 -15.58 13.75
N ILE A 581 -37.08 -15.91 14.73
CA ILE A 581 -37.51 -16.30 16.08
C ILE A 581 -38.27 -15.15 16.78
N VAL A 582 -37.78 -13.92 16.66
CA VAL A 582 -38.45 -12.73 17.22
C VAL A 582 -39.80 -12.51 16.55
N LYS A 583 -39.87 -12.62 15.22
CA LYS A 583 -41.13 -12.47 14.47
C LYS A 583 -42.15 -13.53 14.86
N ASP A 584 -41.74 -14.79 14.91
CA ASP A 584 -42.64 -15.92 15.13
C ASP A 584 -43.16 -15.97 16.58
N ILE A 585 -42.33 -15.61 17.56
CA ILE A 585 -42.69 -15.69 18.98
C ILE A 585 -43.29 -14.37 19.50
N LEU A 586 -42.72 -13.23 19.13
CA LEU A 586 -43.09 -11.91 19.69
C LEU A 586 -43.94 -11.06 18.75
N GLY A 587 -43.87 -11.32 17.45
CA GLY A 587 -44.68 -10.64 16.44
C GLY A 587 -43.95 -9.52 15.71
N GLN A 588 -44.61 -9.02 14.65
CA GLN A 588 -44.06 -8.03 13.71
C GLN A 588 -43.75 -6.68 14.37
N ALA A 589 -44.59 -6.21 15.30
CA ALA A 589 -44.38 -4.91 15.95
C ALA A 589 -43.09 -4.90 16.80
N THR A 590 -42.85 -5.95 17.59
CA THR A 590 -41.62 -6.08 18.38
C THR A 590 -40.38 -6.26 17.51
N LEU A 591 -40.50 -6.96 16.38
CA LEU A 591 -39.45 -7.05 15.36
C LEU A 591 -39.08 -5.64 14.86
N ILE A 592 -40.06 -4.82 14.49
CA ILE A 592 -39.82 -3.45 14.01
C ILE A 592 -39.16 -2.59 15.08
N ASP A 593 -39.57 -2.70 16.35
CA ASP A 593 -38.99 -1.91 17.43
C ASP A 593 -37.56 -2.32 17.79
N LEU A 594 -37.25 -3.62 17.74
CA LEU A 594 -35.87 -4.11 17.83
C LEU A 594 -35.02 -3.52 16.70
N LEU A 595 -35.54 -3.53 15.49
CA LEU A 595 -34.84 -3.04 14.31
C LEU A 595 -34.63 -1.52 14.35
N LYS A 596 -35.62 -0.74 14.77
CA LYS A 596 -35.47 0.70 15.02
C LYS A 596 -34.32 0.97 15.98
N TYR A 597 -34.26 0.20 17.06
CA TYR A 597 -33.21 0.36 18.07
C TYR A 597 -31.81 0.02 17.53
N VAL A 598 -31.69 -1.06 16.76
CA VAL A 598 -30.42 -1.47 16.11
C VAL A 598 -29.89 -0.41 15.12
N TYR A 599 -30.79 0.29 14.44
CA TYR A 599 -30.43 1.28 13.42
C TYR A 599 -30.50 2.75 13.88
N GLN A 600 -30.87 3.00 15.15
CA GLN A 600 -30.77 4.32 15.75
C GLN A 600 -29.29 4.67 15.93
N VAL A 601 -28.81 5.63 15.14
CA VAL A 601 -27.45 6.16 15.27
C VAL A 601 -27.36 6.95 16.58
N PRO A 602 -26.51 6.56 17.56
CA PRO A 602 -26.26 7.40 18.72
C PRO A 602 -25.69 8.74 18.25
N GLY A 603 -26.26 9.85 18.72
CA GLY A 603 -26.06 11.20 18.17
C GLY A 603 -24.62 11.73 18.08
N ASP A 604 -23.62 11.00 18.63
CA ASP A 604 -22.21 11.39 18.65
C ASP A 604 -21.27 10.48 17.81
N MET A 605 -21.75 9.37 17.23
CA MET A 605 -20.92 8.53 16.34
C MET A 605 -21.02 8.98 14.87
N ASP A 606 -19.90 8.96 14.17
CA ASP A 606 -19.84 9.18 12.72
C ASP A 606 -20.75 8.15 12.02
N SER A 607 -21.90 8.63 11.51
CA SER A 607 -22.99 7.79 11.01
C SER A 607 -22.55 6.83 9.88
N ASP A 608 -21.47 7.16 9.17
CA ASP A 608 -20.90 6.32 8.13
C ASP A 608 -20.15 5.10 8.67
N LEU A 609 -19.51 5.24 9.83
CA LEU A 609 -18.76 4.17 10.48
C LEU A 609 -19.73 3.16 11.12
N ALA A 610 -20.78 3.65 11.77
CA ALA A 610 -21.87 2.82 12.27
C ALA A 610 -22.51 2.05 11.11
N LEU A 611 -23.01 2.72 10.06
CA LEU A 611 -23.73 2.06 8.97
C LEU A 611 -22.86 1.19 8.06
N SER A 612 -21.55 1.45 7.96
CA SER A 612 -20.62 0.55 7.28
C SER A 612 -20.56 -0.84 7.91
N ARG A 613 -20.78 -0.96 9.23
CA ARG A 613 -20.90 -2.26 9.92
C ARG A 613 -22.14 -3.04 9.50
N TYR A 614 -23.21 -2.36 9.06
CA TYR A 614 -24.51 -2.97 8.76
C TYR A 614 -24.81 -3.19 7.26
N ARG A 615 -23.97 -2.68 6.34
CA ARG A 615 -24.23 -2.72 4.87
C ARG A 615 -24.38 -4.12 4.26
N GLY A 616 -23.81 -5.17 4.87
CA GLY A 616 -23.83 -6.53 4.32
C GLY A 616 -25.15 -7.30 4.50
N ASN A 617 -25.90 -7.03 5.57
CA ASN A 617 -27.05 -7.86 6.00
C ASN A 617 -28.42 -7.16 5.87
N SER A 618 -28.42 -5.91 5.40
CA SER A 618 -29.61 -5.06 5.31
C SER A 618 -30.62 -5.52 4.25
N GLY A 619 -30.18 -6.08 3.11
CA GLY A 619 -31.10 -6.64 2.10
C GLY A 619 -31.97 -7.79 2.62
N ASP A 620 -31.42 -8.54 3.57
CA ASP A 620 -32.03 -9.72 4.18
C ASP A 620 -32.96 -9.34 5.35
N PHE A 621 -32.58 -8.32 6.11
CA PHE A 621 -33.45 -7.56 7.02
C PHE A 621 -34.74 -7.09 6.32
N LEU A 622 -34.63 -6.49 5.14
CA LEU A 622 -35.76 -5.94 4.39
C LEU A 622 -36.74 -7.06 3.94
N LYS A 623 -36.22 -8.22 3.55
CA LYS A 623 -37.05 -9.40 3.21
C LYS A 623 -37.83 -9.93 4.41
N ALA A 624 -37.22 -9.94 5.60
CA ALA A 624 -37.87 -10.44 6.82
C ALA A 624 -39.09 -9.58 7.22
N VAL A 625 -38.96 -8.25 7.08
CA VAL A 625 -40.04 -7.28 7.36
C VAL A 625 -41.20 -7.44 6.35
N VAL A 626 -40.89 -7.63 5.06
CA VAL A 626 -41.85 -7.60 3.94
C VAL A 626 -42.57 -8.92 3.66
N LYS A 627 -42.30 -10.00 4.41
CA LYS A 627 -42.92 -11.33 4.20
C LYS A 627 -44.47 -11.36 4.20
N ASN A 628 -45.16 -10.32 4.67
CA ASN A 628 -46.63 -10.17 4.64
C ASN A 628 -47.05 -8.84 3.97
N ILE A 629 -48.32 -8.74 3.53
CA ILE A 629 -48.89 -7.56 2.84
C ILE A 629 -48.72 -6.27 3.66
N ASP A 630 -48.92 -6.32 4.98
CA ASP A 630 -48.78 -5.17 5.89
C ASP A 630 -47.30 -4.74 6.08
N GLY A 631 -46.35 -5.63 5.76
CA GLY A 631 -44.92 -5.40 5.94
C GLY A 631 -44.34 -4.30 5.04
N TYR A 632 -45.03 -3.92 3.96
CA TYR A 632 -44.61 -2.80 3.11
C TYR A 632 -44.92 -1.43 3.73
N GLU A 633 -46.03 -1.31 4.46
CA GLU A 633 -46.38 -0.07 5.17
C GLU A 633 -45.45 0.14 6.36
N ASP A 634 -45.24 -0.92 7.14
CA ASP A 634 -44.25 -0.97 8.22
C ASP A 634 -42.85 -0.57 7.73
N LEU A 635 -42.42 -1.12 6.59
CA LEU A 635 -41.13 -0.79 6.00
C LEU A 635 -41.07 0.67 5.53
N ALA A 636 -42.13 1.17 4.89
CA ALA A 636 -42.20 2.55 4.42
C ALA A 636 -42.12 3.53 5.58
N ASP A 637 -42.81 3.25 6.69
CA ASP A 637 -42.76 4.06 7.90
C ASP A 637 -41.40 3.97 8.59
N LEU A 638 -40.78 2.79 8.62
CA LEU A 638 -39.45 2.59 9.21
C LEU A 638 -38.36 3.38 8.48
N VAL A 639 -38.24 3.21 7.16
CA VAL A 639 -37.19 3.87 6.37
C VAL A 639 -37.46 5.36 6.12
N SER A 640 -38.60 5.89 6.54
CA SER A 640 -38.95 7.31 6.38
C SER A 640 -38.91 8.11 7.68
N GLN A 641 -38.61 7.52 8.84
CA GLN A 641 -38.63 8.20 10.14
C GLN A 641 -37.50 9.21 10.32
N ASP A 642 -36.24 8.80 10.12
CA ASP A 642 -35.07 9.62 10.43
C ASP A 642 -33.93 9.45 9.41
N LYS A 643 -32.84 10.22 9.58
CA LYS A 643 -31.70 10.21 8.68
C LYS A 643 -30.97 8.86 8.66
N GLY A 644 -30.86 8.18 9.81
CA GLY A 644 -30.17 6.89 9.95
C GLY A 644 -30.96 5.75 9.31
N THR A 645 -32.26 5.69 9.56
CA THR A 645 -33.15 4.67 8.97
C THR A 645 -33.36 4.87 7.47
N LEU A 646 -33.36 6.11 6.96
CA LEU A 646 -33.43 6.38 5.52
C LEU A 646 -32.21 5.85 4.76
N LYS A 647 -31.03 5.80 5.38
CA LYS A 647 -29.83 5.16 4.81
C LYS A 647 -30.02 3.66 4.52
N LEU A 648 -30.98 3.00 5.16
CA LEU A 648 -31.31 1.59 4.87
C LEU A 648 -31.96 1.42 3.49
N PHE A 649 -32.60 2.47 2.96
CA PHE A 649 -33.23 2.42 1.64
C PHE A 649 -32.23 2.09 0.52
N GLN A 650 -30.97 2.54 0.66
CA GLN A 650 -29.89 2.21 -0.29
C GLN A 650 -29.58 0.72 -0.40
N ASN A 651 -29.94 -0.06 0.62
CA ASN A 651 -29.67 -1.49 0.64
C ASN A 651 -30.83 -2.32 0.09
N ILE A 652 -31.94 -1.68 -0.31
CA ILE A 652 -33.03 -2.36 -1.01
C ILE A 652 -32.55 -2.57 -2.46
N THR A 653 -32.16 -3.79 -2.80
CA THR A 653 -31.78 -4.17 -4.17
C THR A 653 -32.94 -4.78 -4.97
N ASP A 654 -34.03 -5.16 -4.31
CA ASP A 654 -35.21 -5.71 -4.96
C ASP A 654 -36.11 -4.59 -5.50
N ASP A 655 -36.16 -4.51 -6.84
CA ASP A 655 -36.97 -3.52 -7.55
C ASP A 655 -38.46 -3.57 -7.22
N ASN A 656 -39.00 -4.75 -6.89
CA ASN A 656 -40.41 -4.89 -6.53
C ASN A 656 -40.71 -4.20 -5.21
N ILE A 657 -39.80 -4.28 -4.23
CA ILE A 657 -39.95 -3.61 -2.95
C ILE A 657 -39.91 -2.11 -3.15
N ILE A 658 -38.92 -1.60 -3.88
CA ILE A 658 -38.80 -0.16 -4.18
C ILE A 658 -40.06 0.35 -4.90
N ASN A 659 -40.53 -0.36 -5.94
CA ASN A 659 -41.71 0.04 -6.69
C ASN A 659 -42.96 0.09 -5.80
N LYS A 660 -43.08 -0.86 -4.85
CA LYS A 660 -44.19 -0.87 -3.89
C LYS A 660 -44.10 0.31 -2.91
N LEU A 661 -42.91 0.62 -2.38
CA LEU A 661 -42.70 1.78 -1.50
C LEU A 661 -42.99 3.12 -2.19
N ILE A 662 -42.60 3.26 -3.47
CA ILE A 662 -42.95 4.43 -4.28
C ILE A 662 -44.46 4.50 -4.50
N SER A 663 -45.13 3.38 -4.77
CA SER A 663 -46.59 3.36 -4.95
C SER A 663 -47.38 3.73 -3.70
N LEU A 664 -46.84 3.45 -2.50
CA LEU A 664 -47.50 3.71 -1.21
C LEU A 664 -47.42 5.18 -0.79
N LYS A 665 -46.24 5.80 -0.89
CA LYS A 665 -46.02 7.18 -0.40
C LYS A 665 -45.88 8.23 -1.51
N GLY A 666 -45.68 7.80 -2.76
CA GLY A 666 -45.39 8.67 -3.91
C GLY A 666 -43.91 9.01 -4.07
N SER A 667 -43.47 9.30 -5.30
CA SER A 667 -42.07 9.65 -5.59
C SER A 667 -41.64 10.98 -4.95
N THR A 668 -42.53 11.97 -4.92
CA THR A 668 -42.27 13.29 -4.31
C THR A 668 -41.89 13.18 -2.83
N PHE A 669 -42.60 12.34 -2.08
CA PHE A 669 -42.29 12.09 -0.66
C PHE A 669 -40.85 11.60 -0.48
N TRP A 670 -40.44 10.60 -1.25
CA TRP A 670 -39.08 10.06 -1.18
C TRP A 670 -38.03 11.08 -1.62
N ILE A 671 -38.31 11.88 -2.66
CA ILE A 671 -37.42 12.96 -3.11
C ILE A 671 -37.18 13.95 -1.96
N GLU A 672 -38.24 14.43 -1.30
CA GLU A 672 -38.11 15.37 -0.18
C GLU A 672 -37.30 14.81 0.98
N ARG A 673 -37.56 13.54 1.34
CA ARG A 673 -36.83 12.85 2.41
C ARG A 673 -35.34 12.72 2.10
N PHE A 674 -34.98 12.32 0.88
CA PHE A 674 -33.58 12.23 0.46
C PHE A 674 -32.92 13.62 0.41
N ILE A 675 -33.56 14.60 -0.22
CA ILE A 675 -33.00 15.95 -0.34
C ILE A 675 -32.80 16.62 1.03
N ALA A 676 -33.65 16.34 2.02
CA ALA A 676 -33.48 16.83 3.38
C ALA A 676 -32.15 16.39 4.04
N MET A 677 -31.50 15.33 3.56
CA MET A 677 -30.16 14.91 4.01
C MET A 677 -29.01 15.69 3.36
N GLY A 678 -29.30 16.58 2.42
CA GLY A 678 -28.30 17.36 1.68
C GLY A 678 -27.62 16.56 0.56
N ILE A 679 -26.31 16.80 0.37
CA ILE A 679 -25.49 16.18 -0.69
C ILE A 679 -25.55 14.66 -0.64
N GLU A 680 -25.48 14.10 0.56
CA GLU A 680 -25.50 12.67 0.79
C GLU A 680 -26.81 12.04 0.31
N GLY A 681 -27.96 12.59 0.69
CA GLY A 681 -29.24 12.03 0.23
C GLY A 681 -29.50 12.25 -1.25
N PHE A 682 -28.94 13.31 -1.87
CA PHE A 682 -28.98 13.42 -3.33
C PHE A 682 -28.22 12.25 -3.99
N ASP A 683 -27.05 11.87 -3.48
CA ASP A 683 -26.31 10.70 -3.97
C ASP A 683 -27.12 9.39 -3.83
N MET A 684 -27.81 9.24 -2.70
CA MET A 684 -28.71 8.11 -2.48
C MET A 684 -29.84 8.06 -3.49
N LEU A 685 -30.50 9.19 -3.75
CA LEU A 685 -31.57 9.30 -4.73
C LEU A 685 -31.06 8.94 -6.14
N MET A 686 -29.85 9.39 -6.47
CA MET A 686 -29.19 9.13 -7.74
C MET A 686 -28.87 7.64 -7.96
N SER A 687 -28.40 6.96 -6.92
CA SER A 687 -28.05 5.53 -6.98
C SER A 687 -29.27 4.58 -6.91
N THR A 688 -30.39 5.01 -6.33
CA THR A 688 -31.53 4.11 -6.03
C THR A 688 -32.79 4.40 -6.84
N LEU A 689 -33.10 5.66 -7.12
CA LEU A 689 -34.39 6.07 -7.68
C LEU A 689 -34.28 6.69 -9.07
N LEU A 690 -33.10 7.10 -9.54
CA LEU A 690 -32.93 7.83 -10.81
C LEU A 690 -33.66 7.18 -12.00
N GLU A 691 -33.52 5.87 -12.17
CA GLU A 691 -34.13 5.16 -13.30
C GLU A 691 -35.65 5.09 -13.21
N LYS A 692 -36.18 5.14 -11.98
CA LYS A 692 -37.61 5.02 -11.64
C LYS A 692 -38.35 6.36 -11.62
N LEU A 693 -37.62 7.47 -11.64
CA LEU A 693 -38.23 8.80 -11.72
C LEU A 693 -38.85 9.03 -13.10
N ASN A 694 -40.12 9.42 -13.08
CA ASN A 694 -40.81 9.94 -14.26
C ASN A 694 -40.41 11.41 -14.51
N LYS A 695 -40.91 11.98 -15.61
CA LYS A 695 -40.59 13.35 -16.02
C LYS A 695 -40.86 14.40 -14.92
N ASP A 696 -41.99 14.27 -14.24
CA ASP A 696 -42.41 15.20 -13.19
C ASP A 696 -41.52 15.09 -11.96
N GLY A 697 -41.20 13.85 -11.53
CA GLY A 697 -40.27 13.59 -10.45
C GLY A 697 -38.86 14.13 -10.74
N LEU A 698 -38.36 13.94 -11.96
CA LEU A 698 -37.05 14.45 -12.37
C LEU A 698 -37.01 15.99 -12.39
N SER A 699 -38.08 16.64 -12.88
CA SER A 699 -38.20 18.10 -12.84
C SER A 699 -38.21 18.62 -11.40
N TYR A 700 -38.99 17.97 -10.52
CA TYR A 700 -39.06 18.32 -9.10
C TYR A 700 -37.70 18.16 -8.39
N THR A 701 -36.96 17.07 -8.67
CA THR A 701 -35.60 16.89 -8.16
C THR A 701 -34.69 18.04 -8.58
N ILE A 702 -34.72 18.48 -9.85
CA ILE A 702 -33.91 19.60 -10.34
C ILE A 702 -34.24 20.90 -9.59
N GLU A 703 -35.52 21.19 -9.37
CA GLU A 703 -35.95 22.37 -8.61
C GLU A 703 -35.38 22.34 -7.19
N MET A 704 -35.48 21.20 -6.51
CA MET A 704 -35.01 21.03 -5.14
C MET A 704 -33.48 21.16 -5.01
N ILE A 705 -32.70 20.55 -5.91
CA ILE A 705 -31.22 20.59 -5.82
C ILE A 705 -30.62 21.92 -6.26
N THR A 706 -31.33 22.70 -7.07
CA THR A 706 -30.90 24.02 -7.53
C THR A 706 -31.41 25.16 -6.64
N LEU A 707 -32.21 24.85 -5.61
CA LEU A 707 -32.65 25.83 -4.63
C LEU A 707 -31.44 26.39 -3.86
N VAL A 708 -31.27 27.71 -3.91
CA VAL A 708 -30.15 28.40 -3.26
C VAL A 708 -30.48 28.67 -1.80
N THR A 709 -29.65 28.16 -0.89
CA THR A 709 -29.74 28.41 0.56
C THR A 709 -28.54 29.24 1.05
N GLN A 710 -28.47 29.57 2.34
CA GLN A 710 -27.32 30.27 2.93
C GLN A 710 -25.99 29.53 2.72
N SER A 711 -26.02 28.21 2.54
CA SER A 711 -24.86 27.36 2.27
C SER A 711 -24.68 27.02 0.77
N GLY A 712 -25.35 27.75 -0.13
CA GLY A 712 -25.39 27.46 -1.57
C GLY A 712 -26.49 26.47 -1.94
N SER A 713 -26.44 25.92 -3.16
CA SER A 713 -27.37 24.87 -3.59
C SER A 713 -26.76 23.47 -3.44
N ILE A 714 -27.61 22.45 -3.28
CA ILE A 714 -27.15 21.05 -3.16
C ILE A 714 -26.37 20.63 -4.40
N TRP A 715 -26.84 21.03 -5.58
CA TRP A 715 -26.15 20.77 -6.84
C TRP A 715 -24.76 21.41 -6.86
N SER A 716 -24.66 22.70 -6.49
CA SER A 716 -23.38 23.41 -6.36
C SER A 716 -22.42 22.73 -5.42
N ASN A 717 -22.90 22.30 -4.26
CA ASN A 717 -22.06 21.63 -3.27
C ASN A 717 -21.67 20.22 -3.72
N TYR A 718 -22.57 19.48 -4.37
CA TYR A 718 -22.32 18.12 -4.88
C TYR A 718 -21.20 18.09 -5.92
N VAL A 719 -21.25 18.97 -6.93
CA VAL A 719 -20.18 19.06 -7.95
C VAL A 719 -18.86 19.54 -7.34
N ASN A 720 -18.92 20.42 -6.34
CA ASN A 720 -17.74 20.98 -5.72
C ASN A 720 -17.02 19.98 -4.79
N TRP A 721 -17.72 19.22 -3.93
CA TRP A 721 -17.12 18.48 -2.81
C TRP A 721 -16.37 17.18 -3.14
N ALA A 722 -16.07 16.89 -4.41
CA ALA A 722 -14.96 16.04 -4.88
C ALA A 722 -14.83 14.60 -4.27
N ARG A 723 -15.88 14.05 -3.65
CA ARG A 723 -15.93 12.64 -3.19
C ARG A 723 -16.54 11.67 -4.22
N TRP A 724 -17.09 12.16 -5.33
CA TRP A 724 -18.00 11.39 -6.20
C TRP A 724 -17.49 11.23 -7.64
N THR A 725 -17.97 10.20 -8.35
CA THR A 725 -17.44 9.78 -9.66
C THR A 725 -18.03 10.61 -10.83
N ASP A 726 -17.18 10.96 -11.80
CA ASP A 726 -17.58 11.63 -13.05
C ASP A 726 -18.73 10.90 -13.78
N ASP A 727 -18.82 9.57 -13.60
CA ASP A 727 -19.86 8.73 -14.17
C ASP A 727 -21.27 9.06 -13.65
N THR A 728 -21.43 9.37 -12.36
CA THR A 728 -22.74 9.69 -11.77
C THR A 728 -23.29 11.01 -12.31
N ILE A 729 -22.44 12.03 -12.41
CA ILE A 729 -22.81 13.33 -12.99
C ILE A 729 -23.21 13.16 -14.46
N LYS A 730 -22.43 12.38 -15.21
CA LYS A 730 -22.71 12.09 -16.63
C LYS A 730 -24.03 11.34 -16.80
N LEU A 731 -24.28 10.31 -15.99
CA LEU A 731 -25.52 9.52 -16.02
C LEU A 731 -26.74 10.40 -15.72
N PHE A 732 -26.67 11.25 -14.69
CA PHE A 732 -27.74 12.17 -14.34
C PHE A 732 -28.06 13.14 -15.47
N LEU A 733 -27.04 13.84 -15.99
CA LEU A 733 -27.22 14.82 -17.05
C LEU A 733 -27.70 14.16 -18.34
N GLY A 734 -27.25 12.95 -18.65
CA GLY A 734 -27.78 12.16 -19.77
C GLY A 734 -29.26 11.84 -19.61
N ARG A 735 -29.71 11.50 -18.40
CA ARG A 735 -31.14 11.25 -18.12
C ARG A 735 -31.98 12.53 -18.26
N VAL A 736 -31.47 13.65 -17.75
CA VAL A 736 -32.10 14.97 -17.90
C VAL A 736 -32.20 15.36 -19.38
N ALA A 737 -31.12 15.20 -20.14
CA ALA A 737 -31.10 15.45 -21.58
C ALA A 737 -32.16 14.63 -22.31
N ASN A 738 -32.27 13.33 -21.99
CA ASN A 738 -33.19 12.41 -22.63
C ASN A 738 -34.68 12.65 -22.29
N GLN A 739 -35.00 13.00 -21.03
CA GLN A 739 -36.40 13.12 -20.58
C GLN A 739 -36.95 14.56 -20.55
N LEU A 740 -36.10 15.53 -20.20
CA LEU A 740 -36.50 16.93 -20.00
C LEU A 740 -35.95 17.85 -21.10
N GLY A 741 -34.90 17.41 -21.80
CA GLY A 741 -34.29 18.14 -22.90
C GLY A 741 -33.16 19.07 -22.47
N GLN A 742 -32.56 19.69 -23.47
CA GLN A 742 -31.28 20.38 -23.36
C GLN A 742 -31.32 21.63 -22.47
N ASN A 743 -32.45 22.32 -22.39
CA ASN A 743 -32.61 23.51 -21.54
C ASN A 743 -32.36 23.21 -20.05
N TYR A 744 -32.77 22.01 -19.58
CA TYR A 744 -32.53 21.60 -18.20
C TYR A 744 -31.08 21.21 -17.94
N VAL A 745 -30.41 20.62 -18.95
CA VAL A 745 -28.96 20.36 -18.89
C VAL A 745 -28.21 21.68 -18.77
N MET A 746 -28.54 22.67 -19.60
CA MET A 746 -27.94 24.01 -19.54
C MET A 746 -28.19 24.67 -18.19
N LYS A 747 -29.42 24.59 -17.65
CA LYS A 747 -29.76 25.10 -16.31
C LYS A 747 -28.87 24.51 -15.21
N LEU A 748 -28.56 23.22 -15.28
CA LEU A 748 -27.70 22.54 -14.29
C LEU A 748 -26.22 22.87 -14.50
N VAL A 749 -25.71 22.81 -15.73
CA VAL A 749 -24.29 23.03 -16.04
C VAL A 749 -23.88 24.47 -15.73
N PHE A 750 -24.71 25.43 -16.07
CA PHE A 750 -24.46 26.85 -15.85
C PHE A 750 -25.16 27.40 -14.59
N HIS A 751 -25.60 26.52 -13.69
CA HIS A 751 -26.25 26.93 -12.45
C HIS A 751 -25.34 27.85 -11.62
N ASP A 752 -25.89 28.96 -11.16
CA ASP A 752 -25.23 29.92 -10.28
C ASP A 752 -26.01 30.02 -8.96
N ASP A 753 -25.29 29.86 -7.85
CA ASP A 753 -25.81 29.95 -6.48
C ASP A 753 -25.41 31.27 -5.79
N GLY A 754 -24.92 32.25 -6.54
CA GLY A 754 -24.42 33.53 -6.04
C GLY A 754 -22.89 33.58 -5.89
N ASN A 755 -22.19 32.44 -6.05
CA ASN A 755 -20.72 32.38 -6.07
C ASN A 755 -20.16 32.16 -7.48
N GLY A 756 -21.00 32.32 -8.51
CA GLY A 756 -20.67 32.14 -9.90
C GLY A 756 -21.03 30.75 -10.44
N PRO A 757 -21.14 30.60 -11.78
CA PRO A 757 -21.42 29.36 -12.48
C PRO A 757 -20.62 28.15 -11.96
N ILE A 758 -21.35 27.11 -11.59
CA ILE A 758 -20.83 25.87 -11.00
C ILE A 758 -19.80 25.18 -11.90
N ILE A 759 -20.01 25.13 -13.22
CA ILE A 759 -19.06 24.53 -14.18
C ILE A 759 -17.67 25.15 -14.07
N ILE A 760 -17.60 26.42 -13.71
CA ILE A 760 -16.34 27.13 -13.67
C ILE A 760 -15.71 27.07 -12.28
N ARG A 761 -16.50 27.09 -11.21
CA ARG A 761 -16.02 26.72 -9.85
C ARG A 761 -15.42 25.31 -9.84
N ALA A 762 -16.04 24.37 -10.54
CA ALA A 762 -15.55 23.01 -10.72
C ALA A 762 -14.21 22.98 -11.48
N ALA A 763 -14.05 23.80 -12.53
CA ALA A 763 -12.79 23.93 -13.27
C ALA A 763 -11.65 24.54 -12.43
N LEU A 764 -11.96 25.44 -11.49
CA LEU A 764 -10.95 26.13 -10.68
C LEU A 764 -10.35 25.28 -9.54
N ARG A 765 -10.94 24.13 -9.17
CA ARG A 765 -10.43 23.29 -8.08
C ARG A 765 -9.18 22.51 -8.50
N LYS A 766 -8.07 22.73 -7.77
CA LYS A 766 -6.72 22.15 -7.98
C LYS A 766 -6.53 20.73 -7.38
N ILE A 767 -7.58 20.05 -6.93
CA ILE A 767 -7.46 18.71 -6.35
C ILE A 767 -7.92 17.71 -7.42
N PRO A 768 -7.02 16.88 -7.98
CA PRO A 768 -7.43 15.75 -8.79
C PRO A 768 -8.33 14.87 -7.92
N THR A 769 -9.57 14.61 -8.36
CA THR A 769 -10.29 13.46 -7.79
C THR A 769 -9.57 12.18 -8.24
N LYS A 770 -9.82 11.05 -7.58
CA LYS A 770 -9.31 9.74 -7.99
C LYS A 770 -9.63 9.38 -9.46
N ASN A 771 -10.63 10.06 -10.08
CA ASN A 771 -11.21 9.68 -11.38
C ASN A 771 -11.19 10.78 -12.47
N GLY A 772 -10.74 12.01 -12.20
CA GLY A 772 -10.72 13.09 -13.20
C GLY A 772 -11.25 14.45 -12.72
N TYR A 773 -11.42 15.38 -13.66
CA TYR A 773 -12.05 16.69 -13.41
C TYR A 773 -13.55 16.61 -13.75
N PRO A 774 -14.48 16.99 -12.84
CA PRO A 774 -15.93 16.88 -13.05
C PRO A 774 -16.45 17.69 -14.25
N VAL A 775 -15.64 18.64 -14.72
CA VAL A 775 -15.91 19.47 -15.89
C VAL A 775 -16.17 18.63 -17.14
N ALA A 776 -15.42 17.54 -17.36
CA ALA A 776 -15.61 16.66 -18.52
C ALA A 776 -16.98 15.97 -18.50
N ALA A 777 -17.42 15.51 -17.33
CA ALA A 777 -18.74 14.92 -17.14
C ALA A 777 -19.86 15.95 -17.33
N MET A 778 -19.70 17.16 -16.79
CA MET A 778 -20.69 18.23 -16.91
C MET A 778 -20.92 18.67 -18.35
N VAL A 779 -19.88 18.71 -19.18
CA VAL A 779 -20.00 19.13 -20.60
C VAL A 779 -20.28 17.97 -21.55
N ALA A 780 -20.34 16.72 -21.07
CA ALA A 780 -20.52 15.54 -21.92
C ALA A 780 -21.83 15.57 -22.74
N HIS A 781 -22.85 16.26 -22.22
CA HIS A 781 -24.16 16.43 -22.84
C HIS A 781 -24.42 17.86 -23.32
N VAL A 782 -23.39 18.72 -23.40
CA VAL A 782 -23.51 20.09 -23.91
C VAL A 782 -22.83 20.18 -25.28
N THR A 783 -23.56 20.62 -26.30
CA THR A 783 -22.97 20.74 -27.63
C THR A 783 -21.91 21.83 -27.67
N GLU A 784 -20.98 21.74 -28.61
CA GLU A 784 -19.95 22.75 -28.79
C GLU A 784 -20.54 24.14 -29.11
N ARG A 785 -21.61 24.19 -29.90
CA ARG A 785 -22.32 25.43 -30.21
C ARG A 785 -22.88 26.10 -28.94
N GLU A 786 -23.53 25.33 -28.07
CA GLU A 786 -24.10 25.83 -26.82
C GLU A 786 -23.03 26.31 -25.84
N ARG A 787 -21.90 25.58 -25.75
CA ARG A 787 -20.74 26.04 -24.98
C ARG A 787 -20.24 27.40 -25.47
N ARG A 788 -20.12 27.58 -26.78
CA ARG A 788 -19.66 28.86 -27.38
C ARG A 788 -20.64 30.00 -27.11
N GLU A 789 -21.93 29.75 -27.23
CA GLU A 789 -22.96 30.77 -27.02
C GLU A 789 -23.00 31.24 -25.57
N GLU A 790 -22.90 30.31 -24.62
CA GLU A 790 -22.91 30.66 -23.20
C GLU A 790 -21.61 31.30 -22.72
N ILE A 791 -20.45 30.85 -23.25
CA ILE A 791 -19.18 31.55 -23.04
C ILE A 791 -19.24 32.98 -23.58
N ARG A 792 -19.86 33.20 -24.75
CA ARG A 792 -20.06 34.54 -25.31
C ARG A 792 -20.96 35.38 -24.41
N ASN A 793 -22.04 34.81 -23.88
CA ASN A 793 -22.92 35.50 -22.92
C ASN A 793 -22.17 35.89 -21.64
N LEU A 794 -21.31 35.00 -21.13
CA LEU A 794 -20.45 35.26 -19.97
C LEU A 794 -19.37 36.32 -20.22
N ILE A 795 -18.76 36.35 -21.41
CA ILE A 795 -17.79 37.38 -21.80
C ILE A 795 -18.46 38.75 -21.91
N ASN A 796 -19.70 38.78 -22.41
CA ASN A 796 -20.44 40.02 -22.64
C ASN A 796 -21.16 40.57 -21.39
N SER A 797 -21.27 39.80 -20.30
CA SER A 797 -22.10 40.15 -19.13
C SER A 797 -21.49 41.19 -18.17
N SER A 798 -20.39 41.86 -18.54
CA SER A 798 -19.81 43.03 -17.84
C SER A 798 -19.34 42.81 -16.39
N VAL A 799 -19.19 41.57 -15.93
CA VAL A 799 -18.65 41.30 -14.59
C VAL A 799 -17.11 41.26 -14.66
N THR A 800 -16.50 42.45 -14.70
CA THR A 800 -15.04 42.65 -14.71
C THR A 800 -14.34 41.96 -13.53
N ASP A 801 -14.98 41.92 -12.38
CA ASP A 801 -14.49 41.26 -11.15
C ASP A 801 -14.43 39.73 -11.25
N PHE A 802 -15.33 39.16 -12.08
CA PHE A 802 -15.50 37.72 -12.28
C PHE A 802 -14.59 37.21 -13.40
N LEU A 803 -14.49 37.94 -14.51
CA LEU A 803 -13.59 37.61 -15.64
C LEU A 803 -12.11 37.62 -15.21
N GLN A 804 -11.71 38.49 -14.27
CA GLN A 804 -10.33 38.59 -13.77
C GLN A 804 -9.90 37.45 -12.82
N LYS A 805 -10.85 36.77 -12.17
CA LYS A 805 -10.58 35.57 -11.35
C LYS A 805 -10.49 34.28 -12.20
N PHE A 806 -10.94 34.32 -13.46
CA PHE A 806 -11.34 33.13 -14.24
C PHE A 806 -10.52 32.87 -15.50
N THR A 807 -9.72 33.81 -15.98
CA THR A 807 -9.29 33.78 -17.38
C THR A 807 -8.29 32.68 -17.73
N ILE A 808 -7.76 31.98 -16.73
CA ILE A 808 -6.81 30.87 -16.88
C ILE A 808 -7.47 29.59 -17.46
N TRP A 809 -8.73 29.31 -17.14
CA TRP A 809 -9.43 28.10 -17.63
C TRP A 809 -10.28 28.33 -18.88
N VAL A 810 -10.65 29.59 -19.16
CA VAL A 810 -11.19 29.98 -20.46
C VAL A 810 -10.23 29.51 -21.55
N LEU A 811 -8.92 29.77 -21.39
CA LEU A 811 -7.84 29.33 -22.28
C LEU A 811 -7.78 27.80 -22.50
N CYS A 812 -8.24 26.98 -21.54
CA CYS A 812 -8.25 25.52 -21.66
C CYS A 812 -9.40 24.97 -22.51
N PHE A 813 -10.44 25.78 -22.81
CA PHE A 813 -11.68 25.34 -23.46
C PHE A 813 -11.84 25.75 -24.93
N ILE A 814 -10.84 26.43 -25.51
CA ILE A 814 -11.08 27.18 -26.75
C ILE A 814 -10.31 26.61 -27.93
N GLN A 815 -11.08 26.23 -28.95
CA GLN A 815 -10.66 26.23 -30.35
C GLN A 815 -11.60 27.19 -31.09
N ASP A 816 -11.03 28.11 -31.88
CA ASP A 816 -11.69 29.07 -32.78
C ASP A 816 -12.49 30.22 -32.13
N PHE A 817 -11.79 31.29 -31.76
CA PHE A 817 -12.41 32.59 -31.53
C PHE A 817 -12.62 33.36 -32.83
N SER A 818 -13.66 34.19 -32.89
CA SER A 818 -13.66 35.28 -33.85
C SER A 818 -12.60 36.32 -33.45
N ARG A 819 -12.03 37.01 -34.45
CA ARG A 819 -11.06 38.10 -34.24
C ARG A 819 -11.49 39.10 -33.15
N ASN A 820 -12.79 39.45 -33.09
CA ASN A 820 -13.32 40.40 -32.12
C ASN A 820 -13.41 39.83 -30.70
N ASP A 821 -13.79 38.56 -30.56
CA ASP A 821 -13.88 37.90 -29.26
C ASP A 821 -12.48 37.73 -28.65
N LEU A 822 -11.49 37.38 -29.47
CA LEU A 822 -10.10 37.24 -29.04
C LEU A 822 -9.50 38.58 -28.60
N LEU A 823 -9.81 39.67 -29.30
CA LEU A 823 -9.40 41.02 -28.89
C LEU A 823 -10.02 41.44 -27.55
N ASN A 824 -11.30 41.14 -27.33
CA ASN A 824 -11.97 41.43 -26.06
C ASN A 824 -11.38 40.61 -24.91
N LEU A 825 -11.04 39.34 -25.17
CA LEU A 825 -10.35 38.49 -24.20
C LEU A 825 -8.96 39.03 -23.86
N ILE A 826 -8.15 39.40 -24.86
CA ILE A 826 -6.80 39.96 -24.66
C ILE A 826 -6.88 41.21 -23.79
N LYS A 827 -7.82 42.11 -24.10
CA LYS A 827 -8.05 43.32 -23.28
C LYS A 827 -8.43 42.99 -21.84
N ALA A 828 -9.27 41.98 -21.62
CA ALA A 828 -9.65 41.55 -20.28
C ALA A 828 -8.44 40.99 -19.50
N ILE A 829 -7.63 40.09 -20.09
CA ILE A 829 -6.50 39.45 -19.38
C ILE A 829 -5.29 40.36 -19.15
N THR A 830 -5.12 41.37 -20.00
CA THR A 830 -4.04 42.36 -19.89
C THR A 830 -4.44 43.59 -19.07
N SER A 831 -5.71 43.72 -18.68
CA SER A 831 -6.12 44.75 -17.73
C SER A 831 -5.44 44.54 -16.37
N VAL A 832 -4.85 45.60 -15.82
CA VAL A 832 -4.20 45.60 -14.50
C VAL A 832 -5.26 45.98 -13.47
N ASP A 833 -5.43 45.16 -12.44
CA ASP A 833 -6.29 45.48 -11.32
C ASP A 833 -5.49 45.64 -10.02
N ASN A 834 -5.94 46.59 -9.20
CA ASN A 834 -5.38 46.95 -7.90
C ASN A 834 -6.36 46.55 -6.79
N ASP A 835 -6.78 45.28 -6.78
CA ASP A 835 -7.62 44.77 -5.70
C ASP A 835 -6.77 44.20 -4.55
N SER A 836 -7.26 44.39 -3.32
CA SER A 836 -6.45 44.60 -2.09
C SER A 836 -5.54 43.45 -1.61
N PHE A 837 -5.39 42.36 -2.36
CA PHE A 837 -4.61 41.19 -1.94
C PHE A 837 -3.59 40.68 -2.97
N ARG A 838 -3.59 41.11 -4.25
CA ARG A 838 -2.58 40.68 -5.25
C ARG A 838 -2.40 41.73 -6.36
N THR A 839 -1.15 42.17 -6.58
CA THR A 839 -0.81 43.14 -7.65
C THR A 839 -0.50 42.45 -9.00
N GLY A 840 -1.21 42.86 -10.07
CA GLY A 840 -0.84 42.64 -11.48
C GLY A 840 -1.89 41.98 -12.40
N SER A 841 -1.67 42.05 -13.72
CA SER A 841 -2.62 41.53 -14.72
C SER A 841 -2.78 40.01 -14.67
N VAL A 842 -3.89 39.49 -15.21
CA VAL A 842 -4.15 38.05 -15.24
C VAL A 842 -3.12 37.32 -16.11
N TRP A 843 -2.80 37.90 -17.27
CA TRP A 843 -1.79 37.36 -18.17
C TRP A 843 -0.41 37.29 -17.52
N SER A 844 0.00 38.33 -16.79
CA SER A 844 1.31 38.33 -16.13
C SER A 844 1.41 37.27 -15.02
N ARG A 845 0.33 37.06 -14.26
CA ARG A 845 0.28 36.03 -13.22
C ARG A 845 0.28 34.62 -13.79
N TYR A 846 -0.46 34.39 -14.88
CA TYR A 846 -0.57 33.08 -15.52
C TYR A 846 0.79 32.55 -15.99
N VAL A 847 1.66 33.42 -16.51
CA VAL A 847 3.00 33.03 -16.94
C VAL A 847 3.90 32.65 -15.75
N ASP A 848 3.75 33.32 -14.60
CA ASP A 848 4.59 33.14 -13.41
C ASP A 848 4.26 31.87 -12.61
N ASP A 849 2.97 31.58 -12.36
CA ASP A 849 2.49 30.61 -11.34
C ASP A 849 2.70 29.11 -11.68
N GLN A 850 3.61 28.78 -12.60
CA GLN A 850 3.96 27.41 -13.03
C GLN A 850 2.77 26.52 -13.47
N PHE A 851 2.25 26.75 -14.69
CA PHE A 851 1.37 25.79 -15.39
C PHE A 851 1.77 25.56 -16.87
N TYR A 852 1.27 24.45 -17.43
CA TYR A 852 1.70 23.71 -18.62
C TYR A 852 2.04 24.54 -19.89
N PRO A 853 3.29 24.42 -20.43
CA PRO A 853 3.68 25.07 -21.68
C PRO A 853 2.73 24.82 -22.85
N SER A 854 2.06 23.66 -22.89
CA SER A 854 1.13 23.28 -23.96
C SER A 854 -0.13 24.16 -24.07
N GLN A 855 -0.55 24.84 -23.00
CA GLN A 855 -1.72 25.73 -23.04
C GLN A 855 -1.33 27.14 -23.48
N ILE A 856 -0.14 27.61 -23.07
CA ILE A 856 0.47 28.83 -23.59
C ILE A 856 0.71 28.67 -25.09
N ASP A 857 1.21 27.51 -25.53
CA ASP A 857 1.42 27.16 -26.93
C ASP A 857 0.12 27.31 -27.74
N LYS A 858 -0.96 26.64 -27.31
CA LYS A 858 -2.27 26.72 -27.97
C LYS A 858 -2.83 28.14 -28.03
N PHE A 859 -2.71 28.91 -26.95
CA PHE A 859 -3.23 30.28 -26.92
C PHE A 859 -2.41 31.20 -27.83
N LEU A 860 -1.08 31.18 -27.74
CA LEU A 860 -0.22 32.00 -28.59
C LEU A 860 -0.33 31.62 -30.07
N LYS A 861 -0.56 30.33 -30.37
CA LYS A 861 -0.91 29.87 -31.71
C LYS A 861 -2.18 30.55 -32.22
N CYS A 862 -3.26 30.49 -31.44
CA CYS A 862 -4.55 31.12 -31.79
C CYS A 862 -4.40 32.64 -32.00
N VAL A 863 -3.67 33.32 -31.13
CA VAL A 863 -3.37 34.77 -31.29
C VAL A 863 -2.55 35.04 -32.54
N SER A 864 -1.53 34.22 -32.81
CA SER A 864 -0.69 34.36 -34.01
C SER A 864 -1.49 34.15 -35.29
N GLU A 865 -2.36 33.13 -35.33
CA GLU A 865 -3.17 32.78 -36.50
C GLU A 865 -4.28 33.83 -36.76
N GLU A 866 -4.98 34.32 -35.73
CA GLU A 866 -6.15 35.19 -35.89
C GLU A 866 -5.84 36.70 -35.81
N LEU A 867 -4.82 37.11 -35.05
CA LEU A 867 -4.47 38.52 -34.80
C LEU A 867 -3.09 38.90 -35.34
N GLY A 868 -2.23 37.93 -35.60
CA GLY A 868 -0.90 38.12 -36.16
C GLY A 868 0.21 38.27 -35.12
N GLU A 869 1.44 38.24 -35.61
CA GLU A 869 2.68 38.23 -34.80
C GLU A 869 2.82 39.46 -33.88
N GLU A 870 2.34 40.63 -34.28
CA GLU A 870 2.51 41.86 -33.48
C GLU A 870 1.74 41.79 -32.15
N GLU A 871 0.59 41.11 -32.12
CA GLU A 871 -0.20 40.95 -30.89
C GLU A 871 0.43 39.91 -29.95
N VAL A 872 1.12 38.90 -30.50
CA VAL A 872 1.97 37.99 -29.71
C VAL A 872 3.12 38.77 -29.07
N ILE A 873 3.77 39.67 -29.81
CA ILE A 873 4.82 40.55 -29.27
C ILE A 873 4.27 41.41 -28.12
N ASN A 874 3.08 42.00 -28.28
CA ASN A 874 2.42 42.79 -27.23
C ASN A 874 2.17 41.98 -25.96
N LEU A 875 1.70 40.74 -26.08
CA LEU A 875 1.51 39.84 -24.94
C LEU A 875 2.83 39.47 -24.25
N LEU A 876 3.89 39.20 -25.00
CA LEU A 876 5.19 38.84 -24.44
C LEU A 876 5.87 40.01 -23.72
N LEU A 877 5.67 41.23 -24.23
CA LEU A 877 6.19 42.47 -23.65
C LEU A 877 5.25 43.10 -22.62
N HIS A 878 4.06 42.54 -22.41
CA HIS A 878 3.09 43.05 -21.45
C HIS A 878 3.70 43.13 -20.04
N ASP A 879 3.58 44.29 -19.42
CA ASP A 879 3.99 44.53 -18.04
C ASP A 879 2.76 44.65 -17.15
N GLY A 880 2.56 43.63 -16.31
CA GLY A 880 1.51 43.60 -15.30
C GLY A 880 1.91 44.27 -13.98
N GLY A 881 2.93 45.13 -13.95
CA GLY A 881 3.40 45.84 -12.75
C GLY A 881 4.60 45.20 -12.03
N LYS A 882 5.25 44.20 -12.64
CA LYS A 882 6.46 43.53 -12.10
C LYS A 882 7.58 43.40 -13.13
N GLY A 883 7.46 44.11 -14.26
CA GLY A 883 8.32 43.99 -15.43
C GLY A 883 7.71 43.06 -16.49
N PRO A 884 8.20 43.11 -17.74
CA PRO A 884 7.62 42.35 -18.85
C PRO A 884 7.62 40.85 -18.63
N VAL A 885 6.53 40.21 -19.06
CA VAL A 885 6.29 38.77 -18.94
C VAL A 885 7.48 37.92 -19.41
N ILE A 886 8.05 38.23 -20.58
CA ILE A 886 9.18 37.49 -21.16
C ILE A 886 10.47 37.58 -20.31
N VAL A 887 10.70 38.71 -19.64
CA VAL A 887 11.88 38.90 -18.78
C VAL A 887 11.75 38.05 -17.52
N ARG A 888 10.56 38.04 -16.91
CA ARG A 888 10.27 37.23 -15.71
C ARG A 888 10.30 35.72 -15.99
N ALA A 889 9.80 35.31 -17.16
CA ALA A 889 9.95 33.93 -17.63
C ALA A 889 11.42 33.52 -17.84
N THR A 890 12.28 34.47 -18.20
CA THR A 890 13.73 34.26 -18.37
C THR A 890 14.42 34.10 -17.00
N LEU A 891 14.08 34.96 -16.04
CA LEU A 891 14.66 34.93 -14.68
C LEU A 891 14.28 33.68 -13.88
N SER A 892 13.11 33.10 -14.15
CA SER A 892 12.61 31.88 -13.49
C SER A 892 13.19 30.56 -14.06
N ARG A 893 14.13 30.62 -15.03
CA ARG A 893 14.84 29.47 -15.64
C ARG A 893 13.94 28.39 -16.28
N HIS A 894 12.73 28.73 -16.74
CA HIS A 894 11.82 27.79 -17.39
C HIS A 894 12.07 27.64 -18.90
N HIS A 895 13.09 26.86 -19.28
CA HIS A 895 13.52 26.68 -20.69
C HIS A 895 12.40 26.23 -21.65
N ALA A 896 11.49 25.35 -21.23
CA ALA A 896 10.38 24.88 -22.07
C ALA A 896 9.33 25.98 -22.37
N LYS A 897 9.04 26.85 -21.39
CA LYS A 897 8.12 27.98 -21.56
C LYS A 897 8.69 29.04 -22.49
N LEU A 898 9.97 29.35 -22.34
CA LEU A 898 10.66 30.30 -23.22
C LEU A 898 10.68 29.80 -24.66
N LYS A 899 10.99 28.52 -24.89
CA LYS A 899 10.95 27.91 -26.22
C LYS A 899 9.58 28.05 -26.89
N THR A 900 8.51 27.90 -26.11
CA THR A 900 7.12 28.05 -26.56
C THR A 900 6.75 29.51 -26.87
N MET A 901 7.20 30.45 -26.05
CA MET A 901 6.94 31.88 -26.29
C MET A 901 7.65 32.40 -27.53
N TYR A 902 8.86 31.89 -27.82
CA TYR A 902 9.65 32.29 -28.98
C TYR A 902 9.26 31.55 -30.28
N SER A 903 8.50 30.45 -30.23
CA SER A 903 8.17 29.66 -31.43
C SER A 903 7.22 30.36 -32.40
N TYR A 904 6.47 31.35 -31.93
CA TYR A 904 5.51 32.13 -32.72
C TYR A 904 6.06 33.47 -33.23
N LEU A 905 7.37 33.72 -33.07
CA LEU A 905 8.04 34.93 -33.53
C LEU A 905 8.96 34.63 -34.72
N SER A 906 8.93 35.49 -35.72
CA SER A 906 9.90 35.51 -36.81
C SER A 906 11.30 35.94 -36.31
N ALA A 907 12.33 35.83 -37.15
CA ALA A 907 13.66 36.35 -36.83
C ALA A 907 13.63 37.87 -36.53
N SER A 908 12.73 38.61 -37.21
CA SER A 908 12.51 40.04 -36.98
C SER A 908 11.78 40.28 -35.65
N GLY A 909 10.72 39.53 -35.33
CA GLY A 909 10.00 39.61 -34.06
C GLY A 909 10.88 39.26 -32.86
N ASN A 910 11.74 38.24 -33.01
CA ASN A 910 12.76 37.90 -32.02
C ASN A 910 13.74 39.06 -31.77
N SER A 911 14.18 39.74 -32.84
CA SER A 911 15.03 40.93 -32.72
C SER A 911 14.30 42.07 -32.00
N LYS A 912 13.02 42.32 -32.30
CA LYS A 912 12.20 43.33 -31.62
C LYS A 912 12.07 43.04 -30.12
N VAL A 913 11.73 41.80 -29.75
CA VAL A 913 11.60 41.41 -28.34
C VAL A 913 12.95 41.54 -27.61
N ARG A 914 14.06 41.12 -28.23
CA ARG A 914 15.41 41.28 -27.64
C ARG A 914 15.84 42.73 -27.51
N GLN A 915 15.53 43.57 -28.50
CA GLN A 915 15.81 45.00 -28.44
C GLN A 915 14.98 45.70 -27.36
N ALA A 916 13.69 45.34 -27.25
CA ALA A 916 12.82 45.82 -26.19
C ALA A 916 13.35 45.40 -24.81
N ILE A 917 13.74 44.13 -24.61
CA ILE A 917 14.36 43.65 -23.37
C ILE A 917 15.66 44.40 -23.07
N GLY A 918 16.55 44.57 -24.06
CA GLY A 918 17.83 45.28 -23.89
C GLY A 918 17.69 46.77 -23.60
N SER A 919 16.53 47.38 -23.91
CA SER A 919 16.22 48.77 -23.59
C SER A 919 15.69 48.97 -22.16
N ILE A 920 15.30 47.89 -21.48
CA ILE A 920 14.88 47.91 -20.08
C ILE A 920 16.17 47.96 -19.25
N LYS A 921 16.56 49.16 -18.79
CA LYS A 921 17.69 49.36 -17.89
C LYS A 921 17.50 48.50 -16.63
N THR A 922 18.56 47.78 -16.25
CA THR A 922 18.72 47.01 -14.99
C THR A 922 18.23 47.75 -13.76
#